data_AF-A0A2M9PDB5-F1
#
_entry.id   AF-A0A2M9PDB5-F1
#
_cell.length_a   1.000
_cell.length_b   1.000
_cell.length_c   1.000
_cell.angle_alpha   90.00
_cell.angle_beta   90.00
_cell.angle_gamma   90.00
#
_symmetry.space_group_name_H-M   'P 1'
#
loop_
_entity.id
_entity.type
_entity.pdbx_description
1 polymer ?
#
loop_
_entity_poly.entity_id
_entity_poly.type
_entity_poly.pdbx_seq_one_letter_code
_entity_poly.pdbx_strand_id
1 'polypeptide(L)'
;MIFDFAHDADGVTLRLRTPKTKALFGFLTPRPAPRDLDRLGPEDRALALAIADLRSLADDHPGELEIAGDTIRMSHRIAAGLDGEAAATLGLPPLVDLILRTDVEGVLGAPSFRLHHEWVRDGRRQSVRREGAFLRTSGGLRRLPLWLLGAVEVAEGFSSDRNDAAHWEALARFRQALDPGVGIGEETQAGRVSMSDFLAGLEVRLADCFAITPNGAADDFEVVPFSGSRLEGLTDEVGETHGELRGSELHTFQQRIRERGALPAYRLGRGSFLVVDRAAMPTLRMMADVQREPTAARKAFIANPRARITETIESSLRATGALEDLAPEAQEEAIEALAGPMFVETREFSERVLGIRVYEPPLMDFGQTSGTSWMPEIFSEQIARVLEGLPTEDLEALCDAVEAAMETGQESVTIGAEQIAASREALSALRSIMTARQTASPSDEETSGERTGASDPAKGPVIVDAATNFEGQVWRPRISQRAATRTPAPLSGIRTRLKPHQISSLTWQIDSWSAGAAGVLNADEQGLGKTLQTLAFLVWLKTRLAEERRGGPILVVAPTSLLKNWEQEADRHLEAPGLGYLLRLYGSGLGAVRRPGQNAETKHGDETLDFARLRDDIAEGQGHRTWILTTYTTLVNYQHSLARLPLSAVVFDEIQALKNP
;
A
#
# COMPACT_ATOMS: atom_id res chain seq x y z
N MET A 1 -15.07 -10.80 -1.65
CA MET A 1 -15.32 -11.51 -2.92
C MET A 1 -16.81 -11.61 -3.17
N ILE A 2 -17.25 -11.12 -4.33
CA ILE A 2 -18.64 -11.05 -4.78
C ILE A 2 -19.13 -12.41 -5.30
N PHE A 3 -18.21 -13.23 -5.84
CA PHE A 3 -18.48 -14.55 -6.41
C PHE A 3 -17.92 -15.69 -5.55
N ASP A 4 -18.59 -16.84 -5.63
CA ASP A 4 -18.01 -18.15 -5.37
C ASP A 4 -17.36 -18.65 -6.66
N PHE A 5 -16.04 -18.85 -6.59
CA PHE A 5 -15.22 -19.33 -7.69
C PHE A 5 -15.11 -20.86 -7.67
N ALA A 6 -15.36 -21.50 -8.81
CA ALA A 6 -15.10 -22.90 -9.05
C ALA A 6 -14.53 -23.10 -10.46
N HIS A 7 -13.72 -24.15 -10.64
CA HIS A 7 -13.19 -24.56 -11.93
C HIS A 7 -13.18 -26.09 -12.05
N ASP A 8 -13.27 -26.58 -13.27
CA ASP A 8 -13.15 -28.00 -13.63
C ASP A 8 -12.38 -28.15 -14.96
N ALA A 9 -12.38 -29.35 -15.55
CA ALA A 9 -11.71 -29.60 -16.83
C ALA A 9 -12.35 -28.83 -18.01
N ASP A 10 -13.64 -28.51 -17.93
CA ASP A 10 -14.41 -27.92 -19.01
C ASP A 10 -14.41 -26.38 -18.96
N GLY A 11 -14.17 -25.78 -17.79
CA GLY A 11 -14.03 -24.33 -17.68
C GLY A 11 -14.10 -23.78 -16.26
N VAL A 12 -14.53 -22.53 -16.17
CA VAL A 12 -14.65 -21.74 -14.94
C VAL A 12 -16.11 -21.39 -14.72
N THR A 13 -16.57 -21.52 -13.49
CA THR A 13 -17.92 -21.13 -13.06
C THR A 13 -17.80 -20.15 -11.88
N LEU A 14 -18.37 -18.96 -12.07
CA LEU A 14 -18.51 -17.94 -11.02
C LEU A 14 -19.99 -17.83 -10.66
N ARG A 15 -20.33 -17.96 -9.39
CA ARG A 15 -21.70 -17.78 -8.89
C ARG A 15 -21.77 -16.62 -7.92
N LEU A 16 -22.70 -15.68 -8.13
CA LEU A 16 -22.93 -14.57 -7.19
C LEU A 16 -23.26 -15.13 -5.81
N ARG A 17 -22.54 -14.65 -4.79
CA ARG A 17 -22.84 -15.03 -3.40
C ARG A 17 -24.19 -14.46 -2.98
N THR A 18 -25.14 -15.32 -2.66
CA THR A 18 -26.38 -14.89 -1.99
C THR A 18 -26.05 -14.52 -0.55
N PRO A 19 -26.47 -13.34 -0.04
CA PRO A 19 -26.22 -12.96 1.34
C PRO A 19 -26.88 -13.97 2.29
N LYS A 20 -26.05 -14.68 3.08
CA LYS A 20 -26.54 -15.57 4.14
C LYS A 20 -27.16 -14.73 5.26
N THR A 21 -28.47 -14.56 5.25
CA THR A 21 -29.20 -14.11 6.45
C THR A 21 -28.99 -15.13 7.57
N LYS A 22 -28.28 -14.76 8.64
CA LYS A 22 -28.36 -15.45 9.92
C LYS A 22 -29.81 -15.30 10.42
N ALA A 23 -30.65 -16.25 10.06
CA ALA A 23 -32.02 -16.34 10.56
C ALA A 23 -31.97 -16.70 12.05
N LEU A 24 -32.08 -15.70 12.92
CA LEU A 24 -32.40 -15.97 14.32
C LEU A 24 -33.39 -14.98 14.95
N PHE A 25 -33.63 -13.79 14.41
CA PHE A 25 -34.75 -12.94 14.85
C PHE A 25 -35.25 -11.99 13.76
N GLY A 26 -36.58 -11.90 13.59
CA GLY A 26 -37.24 -10.67 13.13
C GLY A 26 -37.82 -10.65 11.73
N PHE A 27 -39.10 -10.99 11.64
CA PHE A 27 -40.06 -10.60 10.59
C PHE A 27 -39.97 -9.08 10.29
N LEU A 28 -40.13 -8.67 9.01
CA LEU A 28 -40.31 -7.29 8.49
C LEU A 28 -39.08 -6.52 7.92
N THR A 29 -38.08 -7.17 7.33
CA THR A 29 -37.23 -6.51 6.32
C THR A 29 -37.50 -7.12 4.93
N PRO A 30 -37.72 -6.31 3.87
CA PRO A 30 -37.80 -6.86 2.52
C PRO A 30 -36.46 -7.53 2.21
N ARG A 31 -36.51 -8.78 1.71
CA ARG A 31 -35.33 -9.47 1.19
C ARG A 31 -34.67 -8.55 0.16
N PRO A 32 -33.35 -8.26 0.25
CA PRO A 32 -32.66 -7.67 -0.89
C PRO A 32 -32.89 -8.61 -2.08
N ALA A 33 -33.32 -8.04 -3.21
CA ALA A 33 -33.52 -8.82 -4.42
C ALA A 33 -32.22 -9.55 -4.76
N PRO A 34 -32.27 -10.83 -5.19
CA PRO A 34 -31.08 -11.51 -5.66
C PRO A 34 -30.46 -10.66 -6.78
N ARG A 35 -29.14 -10.40 -6.67
CA ARG A 35 -28.40 -9.72 -7.74
C ARG A 35 -28.48 -10.58 -8.99
N ASP A 36 -28.80 -9.94 -10.10
CA ASP A 36 -28.98 -10.55 -11.41
C ASP A 36 -28.01 -9.86 -12.37
N LEU A 37 -27.11 -10.65 -12.97
CA LEU A 37 -26.08 -10.17 -13.90
C LEU A 37 -26.70 -9.62 -15.19
N ASP A 38 -27.94 -10.00 -15.50
CA ASP A 38 -28.70 -9.46 -16.62
C ASP A 38 -29.34 -8.10 -16.30
N ARG A 39 -29.32 -7.69 -15.02
CA ARG A 39 -29.93 -6.46 -14.51
C ARG A 39 -29.04 -5.81 -13.44
N LEU A 40 -27.84 -5.42 -13.85
CA LEU A 40 -26.91 -4.68 -13.00
C LEU A 40 -27.41 -3.25 -12.79
N GLY A 41 -27.46 -2.83 -11.52
CA GLY A 41 -27.71 -1.44 -11.14
C GLY A 41 -26.45 -0.58 -11.30
N PRO A 42 -26.58 0.76 -11.21
CA PRO A 42 -25.44 1.69 -11.25
C PRO A 42 -24.33 1.36 -10.23
N GLU A 43 -24.71 0.77 -9.10
CA GLU A 43 -23.81 0.32 -8.03
C GLU A 43 -22.90 -0.87 -8.39
N ASP A 44 -23.21 -1.60 -9.47
CA ASP A 44 -22.45 -2.78 -9.91
C ASP A 44 -21.65 -2.49 -11.20
N ARG A 45 -21.32 -1.22 -11.48
CA ARG A 45 -20.66 -0.82 -12.74
C ARG A 45 -19.24 -1.37 -12.93
N ALA A 46 -18.43 -1.49 -11.88
CA ALA A 46 -17.12 -2.16 -11.97
C ALA A 46 -17.26 -3.62 -12.41
N LEU A 47 -18.29 -4.30 -11.89
CA LEU A 47 -18.66 -5.64 -12.34
C LEU A 47 -19.18 -5.62 -13.78
N ALA A 48 -19.97 -4.62 -14.18
CA ALA A 48 -20.45 -4.47 -15.54
C ALA A 48 -19.30 -4.25 -16.55
N LEU A 49 -18.26 -3.49 -16.16
CA LEU A 49 -17.05 -3.27 -16.96
C LEU A 49 -16.21 -4.54 -17.06
N ALA A 50 -15.97 -5.24 -15.96
CA ALA A 50 -15.31 -6.54 -15.99
C ALA A 50 -16.07 -7.56 -16.86
N ILE A 51 -17.40 -7.51 -16.85
CA ILE A 51 -18.27 -8.30 -17.75
C ILE A 51 -18.17 -7.81 -19.20
N ALA A 52 -18.01 -6.51 -19.44
CA ALA A 52 -17.80 -5.96 -20.79
C ALA A 52 -16.44 -6.41 -21.35
N ASP A 53 -15.37 -6.37 -20.56
CA ASP A 53 -14.05 -6.89 -20.92
C ASP A 53 -14.13 -8.40 -21.20
N LEU A 54 -14.86 -9.14 -20.37
CA LEU A 54 -15.13 -10.55 -20.57
C LEU A 54 -15.86 -10.83 -21.90
N ARG A 55 -16.88 -10.02 -22.22
CA ARG A 55 -17.62 -10.11 -23.49
C ARG A 55 -16.73 -9.76 -24.67
N SER A 56 -15.93 -8.70 -24.56
CA SER A 56 -14.97 -8.28 -25.60
C SER A 56 -13.92 -9.37 -25.86
N LEU A 57 -13.43 -10.06 -24.83
CA LEU A 57 -12.54 -11.21 -24.98
C LEU A 57 -13.25 -12.42 -25.62
N ALA A 58 -14.55 -12.56 -25.39
CA ALA A 58 -15.36 -13.64 -25.96
C ALA A 58 -15.75 -13.41 -27.43
N ASP A 59 -15.66 -12.18 -27.94
CA ASP A 59 -15.96 -11.87 -29.35
C ASP A 59 -15.05 -12.68 -30.31
N ASP A 60 -13.80 -12.92 -29.90
CA ASP A 60 -12.83 -13.74 -30.64
C ASP A 60 -13.06 -15.26 -30.46
N HIS A 61 -13.95 -15.65 -29.54
CA HIS A 61 -14.17 -17.03 -29.10
C HIS A 61 -15.67 -17.33 -28.87
N PRO A 62 -16.50 -17.33 -29.94
CA PRO A 62 -17.96 -17.46 -29.81
C PRO A 62 -18.37 -18.81 -29.21
N GLY A 63 -19.23 -18.76 -28.19
CA GLY A 63 -19.74 -19.94 -27.48
C GLY A 63 -18.87 -20.40 -26.30
N GLU A 64 -17.76 -19.72 -26.03
CA GLU A 64 -16.91 -20.01 -24.86
C GLU A 64 -17.29 -19.22 -23.60
N LEU A 65 -18.32 -18.38 -23.68
CA LEU A 65 -18.84 -17.57 -22.58
C LEU A 65 -20.37 -17.65 -22.50
N GLU A 66 -20.87 -17.92 -21.30
CA GLU A 66 -22.28 -17.85 -20.93
C GLU A 66 -22.43 -16.99 -19.66
N ILE A 67 -23.26 -15.97 -19.73
CA ILE A 67 -23.66 -15.14 -18.58
C ILE A 67 -25.17 -15.28 -18.49
N ALA A 68 -25.68 -15.80 -17.37
CA ALA A 68 -27.11 -15.98 -17.17
C ALA A 68 -27.46 -15.86 -15.68
N GLY A 69 -28.40 -14.97 -15.36
CA GLY A 69 -28.91 -14.81 -14.00
C GLY A 69 -27.80 -14.50 -13.00
N ASP A 70 -27.50 -15.45 -12.11
CA ASP A 70 -26.50 -15.29 -11.06
C ASP A 70 -25.13 -15.94 -11.37
N THR A 71 -24.98 -16.50 -12.58
CA THR A 71 -23.86 -17.36 -12.95
C THR A 71 -23.13 -16.85 -14.19
N ILE A 72 -21.80 -16.88 -14.13
CA ILE A 72 -20.91 -16.70 -15.29
C ILE A 72 -20.17 -18.03 -15.51
N ARG A 73 -20.31 -18.62 -16.69
CA ARG A 73 -19.54 -19.78 -17.13
C ARG A 73 -18.68 -19.38 -18.30
N MET A 74 -17.37 -19.62 -18.21
CA MET A 74 -16.41 -19.25 -19.26
C MET A 74 -15.38 -20.36 -19.47
N SER A 75 -14.77 -20.39 -20.65
CA SER A 75 -13.64 -21.28 -20.91
C SER A 75 -12.39 -20.87 -20.14
N HIS A 76 -11.44 -21.80 -20.00
CA HIS A 76 -10.12 -21.49 -19.47
C HIS A 76 -9.38 -20.43 -20.29
N ARG A 77 -9.61 -20.36 -21.60
CA ARG A 77 -8.98 -19.37 -22.47
C ARG A 77 -9.45 -17.95 -22.15
N ILE A 78 -10.76 -17.76 -21.99
CA ILE A 78 -11.33 -16.47 -21.58
C ILE A 78 -10.83 -16.07 -20.19
N ALA A 79 -10.84 -17.01 -19.25
CA ALA A 79 -10.32 -16.76 -17.91
C ALA A 79 -8.84 -16.34 -17.93
N ALA A 80 -8.01 -16.96 -18.78
CA ALA A 80 -6.60 -16.61 -18.97
C ALA A 80 -6.38 -15.28 -19.70
N GLY A 81 -7.36 -14.83 -20.50
CA GLY A 81 -7.31 -13.58 -21.26
C GLY A 81 -7.59 -12.32 -20.45
N LEU A 82 -8.28 -12.46 -19.31
CA LEU A 82 -8.56 -11.32 -18.42
C LEU A 82 -7.28 -10.73 -17.85
N ASP A 83 -7.23 -9.42 -17.69
CA ASP A 83 -6.16 -8.76 -16.93
C ASP A 83 -6.33 -9.00 -15.42
N GLY A 84 -5.36 -8.53 -14.63
CA GLY A 84 -5.39 -8.71 -13.17
C GLY A 84 -6.62 -8.09 -12.49
N GLU A 85 -7.08 -6.93 -12.97
CA GLU A 85 -8.17 -6.16 -12.36
C GLU A 85 -9.55 -6.77 -12.64
N ALA A 86 -9.88 -7.03 -13.89
CA ALA A 86 -11.14 -7.64 -14.26
C ALA A 86 -11.24 -9.03 -13.62
N ALA A 87 -10.12 -9.77 -13.58
CA ALA A 87 -10.03 -11.03 -12.85
C ALA A 87 -10.29 -10.86 -11.34
N ALA A 88 -9.66 -9.89 -10.68
CA ALA A 88 -9.86 -9.63 -9.25
C ALA A 88 -11.31 -9.21 -8.92
N THR A 89 -11.91 -8.37 -9.75
CA THR A 89 -13.31 -7.94 -9.64
C THR A 89 -14.27 -9.13 -9.74
N LEU A 90 -13.97 -10.07 -10.64
CA LEU A 90 -14.71 -11.33 -10.81
C LEU A 90 -14.36 -12.39 -9.75
N GLY A 91 -13.38 -12.14 -8.89
CA GLY A 91 -12.94 -13.07 -7.84
C GLY A 91 -12.08 -14.23 -8.34
N LEU A 92 -11.42 -14.08 -9.49
CA LEU A 92 -10.45 -15.04 -10.01
C LEU A 92 -9.10 -14.94 -9.27
N PRO A 93 -8.32 -16.03 -9.25
CA PRO A 93 -6.97 -16.04 -8.69
C PRO A 93 -6.02 -15.01 -9.37
N PRO A 94 -5.02 -14.50 -8.63
CA PRO A 94 -3.99 -13.63 -9.19
C PRO A 94 -3.12 -14.37 -10.20
N LEU A 95 -2.37 -13.61 -11.00
CA LEU A 95 -1.46 -14.16 -12.01
C LEU A 95 -0.32 -14.99 -11.37
N VAL A 96 0.24 -15.88 -12.17
CA VAL A 96 1.38 -16.72 -11.79
C VAL A 96 2.61 -15.88 -11.44
N ASP A 97 3.28 -16.27 -10.36
CA ASP A 97 4.44 -15.63 -9.74
C ASP A 97 5.72 -16.48 -9.86
N LEU A 98 5.65 -17.50 -10.72
CA LEU A 98 6.69 -18.48 -10.99
C LEU A 98 7.35 -18.21 -12.34
N ILE A 99 8.63 -18.54 -12.42
CA ILE A 99 9.39 -18.49 -13.66
C ILE A 99 9.06 -19.73 -14.48
N LEU A 100 8.58 -19.57 -15.71
CA LEU A 100 8.49 -20.66 -16.67
C LEU A 100 9.88 -20.88 -17.27
N ARG A 101 10.38 -22.12 -17.19
CA ARG A 101 11.55 -22.54 -17.97
C ARG A 101 11.15 -23.61 -18.96
N THR A 102 11.62 -23.50 -20.20
CA THR A 102 11.37 -24.52 -21.23
C THR A 102 12.64 -25.06 -21.83
N ASP A 103 12.58 -26.32 -22.25
CA ASP A 103 13.63 -26.98 -23.01
C ASP A 103 13.01 -27.86 -24.10
N VAL A 104 13.77 -28.20 -25.13
CA VAL A 104 13.25 -28.87 -26.32
C VAL A 104 14.10 -30.09 -26.67
N GLU A 105 13.43 -31.21 -26.93
CA GLU A 105 14.00 -32.37 -27.62
C GLU A 105 13.54 -32.38 -29.08
N GLY A 106 14.46 -32.50 -30.03
CA GLY A 106 14.13 -32.59 -31.47
C GLY A 106 13.71 -31.25 -32.12
N VAL A 107 13.23 -31.32 -33.35
CA VAL A 107 12.81 -30.15 -34.15
C VAL A 107 11.29 -30.12 -34.27
N LEU A 108 10.67 -28.94 -34.16
CA LEU A 108 9.22 -28.78 -34.23
C LEU A 108 8.65 -29.40 -35.52
N GLY A 109 7.60 -30.21 -35.37
CA GLY A 109 6.98 -30.99 -36.45
C GLY A 109 7.65 -32.33 -36.75
N ALA A 110 8.75 -32.69 -36.07
CA ALA A 110 9.27 -34.06 -36.09
C ALA A 110 8.49 -34.93 -35.08
N PRO A 111 8.29 -36.24 -35.33
CA PRO A 111 7.64 -37.15 -34.38
C PRO A 111 8.34 -37.25 -33.03
N SER A 112 9.64 -36.91 -32.99
CA SER A 112 10.46 -36.91 -31.78
C SER A 112 10.43 -35.58 -31.01
N PHE A 113 9.71 -34.57 -31.49
CA PHE A 113 9.68 -33.27 -30.82
C PHE A 113 9.03 -33.40 -29.44
N ARG A 114 9.67 -32.85 -28.42
CA ARG A 114 9.04 -32.65 -27.11
C ARG A 114 9.42 -31.29 -26.56
N LEU A 115 8.42 -30.55 -26.09
CA LEU A 115 8.62 -29.31 -25.34
C LEU A 115 8.48 -29.65 -23.86
N HIS A 116 9.61 -29.64 -23.15
CA HIS A 116 9.64 -29.78 -21.70
C HIS A 116 9.46 -28.42 -21.05
N HIS A 117 8.78 -28.39 -19.92
CA HIS A 117 8.68 -27.19 -19.12
C HIS A 117 8.75 -27.50 -17.63
N GLU A 118 9.27 -26.54 -16.87
CA GLU A 118 9.27 -26.55 -15.42
C GLU A 118 8.96 -25.16 -14.86
N TRP A 119 8.50 -25.15 -13.62
CA TRP A 119 8.19 -23.92 -12.89
C TRP A 119 9.21 -23.73 -11.78
N VAL A 120 9.77 -22.53 -11.69
CA VAL A 120 10.88 -22.24 -10.77
C VAL A 120 10.56 -21.02 -9.91
N ARG A 121 10.96 -21.08 -8.64
CA ARG A 121 10.98 -19.96 -7.70
C ARG A 121 12.31 -19.97 -6.96
N ASP A 122 12.99 -18.83 -6.90
CA ASP A 122 14.29 -18.68 -6.24
C ASP A 122 15.33 -19.75 -6.67
N GLY A 123 15.35 -20.06 -7.97
CA GLY A 123 16.24 -21.09 -8.54
C GLY A 123 15.86 -22.54 -8.18
N ARG A 124 14.77 -22.76 -7.44
CA ARG A 124 14.28 -24.09 -7.08
C ARG A 124 13.03 -24.45 -7.86
N ARG A 125 13.04 -25.65 -8.43
CA ARG A 125 11.87 -26.24 -9.09
C ARG A 125 10.71 -26.34 -8.11
N GLN A 126 9.55 -25.86 -8.53
CA GLN A 126 8.29 -25.94 -7.82
C GLN A 126 7.44 -27.07 -8.38
N SER A 127 6.86 -27.87 -7.50
CA SER A 127 5.85 -28.86 -7.89
C SER A 127 4.52 -28.13 -8.03
N VAL A 128 3.99 -28.08 -9.25
CA VAL A 128 2.69 -27.48 -9.54
C VAL A 128 1.81 -28.49 -10.25
N ARG A 129 0.49 -28.36 -10.05
CA ARG A 129 -0.50 -29.10 -10.83
C ARG A 129 -1.33 -28.11 -11.61
N ARG A 130 -1.32 -28.23 -12.94
CA ARG A 130 -2.16 -27.44 -13.82
C ARG A 130 -3.54 -28.08 -13.99
N GLU A 131 -4.57 -27.25 -13.99
CA GLU A 131 -5.91 -27.59 -14.44
C GLU A 131 -6.45 -26.41 -15.25
N GLY A 132 -6.45 -26.56 -16.59
CA GLY A 132 -6.81 -25.48 -17.50
C GLY A 132 -5.92 -24.24 -17.32
N ALA A 133 -6.54 -23.08 -17.08
CA ALA A 133 -5.83 -21.82 -16.88
C ALA A 133 -5.15 -21.69 -15.50
N PHE A 134 -5.34 -22.64 -14.59
CA PHE A 134 -4.91 -22.49 -13.21
C PHE A 134 -3.77 -23.42 -12.83
N LEU A 135 -2.82 -22.89 -12.07
CA LEU A 135 -1.77 -23.63 -11.39
C LEU A 135 -2.08 -23.70 -9.90
N ARG A 136 -2.12 -24.91 -9.36
CA ARG A 136 -2.11 -25.12 -7.91
C ARG A 136 -0.66 -25.13 -7.43
N THR A 137 -0.31 -24.12 -6.64
CA THR A 137 1.02 -23.93 -6.05
C THR A 137 0.95 -24.10 -4.53
N SER A 138 2.11 -24.11 -3.86
CA SER A 138 2.18 -24.05 -2.39
C SER A 138 1.61 -22.73 -1.83
N GLY A 139 1.67 -21.64 -2.59
CA GLY A 139 1.10 -20.33 -2.25
C GLY A 139 -0.38 -20.18 -2.62
N GLY A 140 -1.06 -21.27 -3.01
CA GLY A 140 -2.45 -21.26 -3.43
C GLY A 140 -2.63 -21.32 -4.95
N LEU A 141 -3.83 -21.00 -5.40
CA LEU A 141 -4.19 -21.04 -6.82
C LEU A 141 -3.62 -19.80 -7.54
N ARG A 142 -3.09 -20.00 -8.74
CA ARG A 142 -2.54 -18.96 -9.61
C ARG A 142 -3.11 -19.12 -11.01
N ARG A 143 -3.25 -18.01 -11.73
CA ARG A 143 -3.80 -17.98 -13.09
C ARG A 143 -2.69 -17.76 -14.12
N LEU A 144 -2.74 -18.50 -15.22
CA LEU A 144 -1.86 -18.32 -16.37
C LEU A 144 -2.43 -17.24 -17.29
N PRO A 145 -1.62 -16.32 -17.81
CA PRO A 145 -2.05 -15.45 -18.90
C PRO A 145 -2.21 -16.24 -20.20
N LEU A 146 -3.10 -15.79 -21.09
CA LEU A 146 -3.51 -16.53 -22.30
C LEU A 146 -2.34 -16.95 -23.20
N TRP A 147 -1.37 -16.06 -23.42
CA TRP A 147 -0.20 -16.34 -24.25
C TRP A 147 0.66 -17.48 -23.67
N LEU A 148 0.73 -17.61 -22.35
CA LEU A 148 1.48 -18.64 -21.65
C LEU A 148 0.72 -19.97 -21.60
N LEU A 149 -0.60 -19.91 -21.39
CA LEU A 149 -1.49 -21.07 -21.39
C LEU A 149 -1.32 -21.88 -22.68
N GLY A 150 -1.36 -21.23 -23.84
CA GLY A 150 -1.23 -21.92 -25.13
C GLY A 150 0.09 -22.69 -25.26
N ALA A 151 1.22 -22.12 -24.82
CA ALA A 151 2.51 -22.80 -24.90
C ALA A 151 2.60 -24.02 -23.97
N VAL A 152 2.04 -23.91 -22.76
CA VAL A 152 1.98 -25.01 -21.79
C VAL A 152 1.06 -26.12 -22.29
N GLU A 153 -0.08 -25.77 -22.90
CA GLU A 153 -0.98 -26.74 -23.52
C GLU A 153 -0.30 -27.52 -24.66
N VAL A 154 0.50 -26.85 -25.49
CA VAL A 154 1.31 -27.53 -26.51
C VAL A 154 2.34 -28.48 -25.87
N ALA A 155 3.01 -28.06 -24.80
CA ALA A 155 3.99 -28.88 -24.10
C ALA A 155 3.37 -30.16 -23.48
N GLU A 156 2.19 -30.05 -22.88
CA GLU A 156 1.50 -31.17 -22.22
C GLU A 156 0.74 -32.07 -23.19
N GLY A 157 0.25 -31.51 -24.29
CA GLY A 157 -0.64 -32.17 -25.26
C GLY A 157 0.04 -32.69 -26.52
N PHE A 158 1.37 -32.56 -26.66
CA PHE A 158 2.08 -32.94 -27.87
C PHE A 158 1.92 -34.43 -28.17
N SER A 159 1.14 -34.75 -29.21
CA SER A 159 1.06 -36.05 -29.86
C SER A 159 1.33 -35.82 -31.34
N SER A 160 2.25 -36.60 -31.92
CA SER A 160 2.65 -36.51 -33.33
C SER A 160 1.52 -36.75 -34.34
N ASP A 161 0.32 -37.10 -33.87
CA ASP A 161 -0.85 -37.42 -34.67
C ASP A 161 -1.93 -36.30 -34.69
N ARG A 162 -1.71 -35.16 -34.02
CA ARG A 162 -2.65 -34.01 -34.00
C ARG A 162 -2.09 -32.77 -34.69
N ASN A 163 -2.97 -32.14 -35.48
CA ASN A 163 -2.85 -30.92 -36.30
C ASN A 163 -1.67 -29.96 -35.98
N ASP A 164 -0.55 -30.13 -36.69
CA ASP A 164 0.66 -29.29 -36.65
C ASP A 164 0.36 -27.79 -36.68
N ALA A 165 -0.64 -27.37 -37.47
CA ALA A 165 -0.98 -25.96 -37.68
C ALA A 165 -1.45 -25.25 -36.39
N ALA A 166 -2.24 -25.93 -35.55
CA ALA A 166 -2.75 -25.34 -34.31
C ALA A 166 -1.65 -25.21 -33.24
N HIS A 167 -0.74 -26.19 -33.15
CA HIS A 167 0.43 -26.11 -32.29
C HIS A 167 1.39 -25.02 -32.76
N TRP A 168 1.60 -24.91 -34.08
CA TRP A 168 2.39 -23.84 -34.67
C TRP A 168 1.81 -22.47 -34.31
N GLU A 169 0.50 -22.27 -34.48
CA GLU A 169 -0.18 -21.01 -34.16
C GLU A 169 -0.07 -20.65 -32.66
N ALA A 170 -0.19 -21.62 -31.76
CA ALA A 170 -0.02 -21.39 -30.32
C ALA A 170 1.41 -20.97 -29.97
N LEU A 171 2.43 -21.67 -30.48
CA LEU A 171 3.84 -21.33 -30.27
C LEU A 171 4.25 -20.02 -30.96
N ALA A 172 3.64 -19.73 -32.11
CA ALA A 172 3.77 -18.46 -32.82
C ALA A 172 3.24 -17.30 -31.97
N ARG A 173 2.02 -17.40 -31.44
CA ARG A 173 1.46 -16.38 -30.53
C ARG A 173 2.30 -16.18 -29.27
N PHE A 174 2.78 -17.28 -28.68
CA PHE A 174 3.69 -17.24 -27.55
C PHE A 174 4.99 -16.48 -27.88
N ARG A 175 5.63 -16.80 -29.00
CA ARG A 175 6.83 -16.08 -29.45
C ARG A 175 6.54 -14.60 -29.75
N GLN A 176 5.41 -14.28 -30.35
CA GLN A 176 5.02 -12.89 -30.63
C GLN A 176 4.84 -12.07 -29.35
N ALA A 177 4.28 -12.68 -28.31
CA ALA A 177 4.10 -12.02 -27.02
C ALA A 177 5.45 -11.70 -26.35
N LEU A 178 6.44 -12.60 -26.48
CA LEU A 178 7.78 -12.43 -25.90
C LEU A 178 8.73 -11.57 -26.76
N ASP A 179 8.56 -11.61 -28.07
CA ASP A 179 9.42 -10.95 -29.04
C ASP A 179 8.61 -10.29 -30.16
N PRO A 180 7.88 -9.20 -29.83
CA PRO A 180 6.93 -8.56 -30.75
C PRO A 180 7.58 -7.95 -32.00
N GLY A 181 8.91 -7.80 -32.01
CA GLY A 181 9.67 -7.28 -33.15
C GLY A 181 10.07 -8.34 -34.19
N VAL A 182 9.79 -9.62 -33.95
CA VAL A 182 10.12 -10.70 -34.88
C VAL A 182 8.91 -11.09 -35.71
N GLY A 183 9.03 -10.93 -37.03
CA GLY A 183 8.07 -11.48 -37.98
C GLY A 183 8.06 -13.00 -37.90
N ILE A 184 6.90 -13.58 -37.63
CA ILE A 184 6.72 -15.03 -37.64
C ILE A 184 6.63 -15.45 -39.11
N GLY A 185 7.66 -16.13 -39.60
CA GLY A 185 7.65 -16.67 -40.96
C GLY A 185 6.57 -17.74 -41.14
N GLU A 186 6.24 -18.04 -42.39
CA GLU A 186 5.41 -19.20 -42.75
C GLU A 186 5.97 -20.48 -42.13
N GLU A 187 5.11 -21.50 -41.98
CA GLU A 187 5.41 -22.83 -41.42
C GLU A 187 6.41 -23.62 -42.30
N THR A 188 7.61 -23.08 -42.42
CA THR A 188 8.72 -23.54 -43.24
C THR A 188 9.69 -24.32 -42.36
N GLN A 189 10.52 -25.17 -42.99
CA GLN A 189 11.56 -25.91 -42.27
C GLN A 189 12.52 -24.98 -41.51
N ALA A 190 12.88 -23.84 -42.10
CA ALA A 190 13.69 -22.82 -41.44
C ALA A 190 12.96 -22.15 -40.26
N GLY A 191 11.66 -21.88 -40.40
CA GLY A 191 10.82 -21.37 -39.31
C GLY A 191 10.74 -22.35 -38.13
N ARG A 192 10.56 -23.65 -38.42
CA ARG A 192 10.50 -24.72 -37.40
C ARG A 192 11.80 -24.85 -36.60
N VAL A 193 12.96 -24.81 -37.26
CA VAL A 193 14.27 -24.79 -36.59
C VAL A 193 14.42 -23.52 -35.73
N SER A 194 14.08 -22.35 -36.28
CA SER A 194 14.15 -21.10 -35.51
C SER A 194 13.23 -21.10 -34.28
N MET A 195 12.05 -21.72 -34.36
CA MET A 195 11.14 -21.84 -33.23
C MET A 195 11.69 -22.80 -32.17
N SER A 196 12.23 -23.94 -32.57
CA SER A 196 12.91 -24.87 -31.64
C SER A 196 14.08 -24.20 -30.93
N ASP A 197 14.92 -23.47 -31.64
CA ASP A 197 16.04 -22.71 -31.06
C ASP A 197 15.59 -21.61 -30.09
N PHE A 198 14.41 -21.02 -30.35
CA PHE A 198 13.82 -20.00 -29.49
C PHE A 198 13.29 -20.61 -28.18
N LEU A 199 12.65 -21.77 -28.25
CA LEU A 199 12.06 -22.46 -27.10
C LEU A 199 13.11 -23.18 -26.23
N ALA A 200 14.29 -23.49 -26.79
CA ALA A 200 15.36 -24.16 -26.06
C ALA A 200 16.01 -23.22 -25.02
N GLY A 201 15.98 -23.62 -23.74
CA GLY A 201 16.56 -22.86 -22.64
C GLY A 201 15.88 -21.51 -22.39
N LEU A 202 14.58 -21.41 -22.68
CA LEU A 202 13.79 -20.20 -22.47
C LEU A 202 13.46 -20.04 -20.98
N GLU A 203 13.59 -18.83 -20.45
CA GLU A 203 13.15 -18.42 -19.12
C GLU A 203 12.25 -17.18 -19.25
N VAL A 204 11.03 -17.27 -18.72
CA VAL A 204 10.04 -16.18 -18.80
C VAL A 204 9.59 -15.76 -17.41
N ARG A 205 9.69 -14.45 -17.13
CA ARG A 205 9.27 -13.81 -15.88
C ARG A 205 8.14 -12.81 -16.15
N LEU A 206 7.28 -12.59 -15.16
CA LEU A 206 6.16 -11.66 -15.24
C LEU A 206 6.36 -10.51 -14.24
N ALA A 207 6.07 -9.28 -14.64
CA ALA A 207 5.96 -8.13 -13.75
C ALA A 207 4.59 -7.43 -13.91
N ASP A 208 3.98 -7.07 -12.78
CA ASP A 208 2.67 -6.41 -12.70
C ASP A 208 2.72 -5.09 -11.90
N CYS A 209 3.87 -4.74 -11.33
CA CYS A 209 4.11 -3.50 -10.61
C CYS A 209 5.58 -3.07 -10.70
N PHE A 210 5.89 -1.83 -10.33
CA PHE A 210 7.22 -1.24 -10.50
C PHE A 210 7.66 -0.40 -9.30
N ALA A 211 8.95 -0.37 -9.04
CA ALA A 211 9.60 0.63 -8.20
C ALA A 211 10.46 1.57 -9.05
N ILE A 212 10.97 2.63 -8.43
CA ILE A 212 11.99 3.49 -9.03
C ILE A 212 13.23 3.56 -8.15
N THR A 213 14.40 3.64 -8.78
CA THR A 213 15.70 3.76 -8.15
C THR A 213 16.37 5.05 -8.62
N PRO A 214 16.33 6.13 -7.83
CA PRO A 214 17.01 7.38 -8.15
C PRO A 214 18.53 7.17 -8.27
N ASN A 215 19.16 7.96 -9.13
CA ASN A 215 20.61 8.10 -9.14
C ASN A 215 21.08 8.91 -7.92
N GLY A 216 22.40 8.95 -7.68
CA GLY A 216 22.95 9.65 -6.51
C GLY A 216 22.68 11.17 -6.47
N ALA A 217 22.33 11.80 -7.59
CA ALA A 217 21.97 13.22 -7.67
C ALA A 217 20.45 13.46 -7.56
N ALA A 218 19.66 12.39 -7.41
CA ALA A 218 18.20 12.37 -7.40
C ALA A 218 17.56 13.16 -8.56
N ASP A 219 18.22 13.19 -9.73
CA ASP A 219 17.81 13.97 -10.91
C ASP A 219 17.49 13.10 -12.14
N ASP A 220 17.66 11.80 -11.96
CA ASP A 220 17.30 10.72 -12.86
C ASP A 220 17.00 9.47 -12.02
N PHE A 221 16.29 8.51 -12.61
CA PHE A 221 15.90 7.28 -11.92
C PHE A 221 15.81 6.10 -12.90
N GLU A 222 16.09 4.92 -12.39
CA GLU A 222 15.84 3.66 -13.08
C GLU A 222 14.54 3.01 -12.64
N VAL A 223 13.93 2.21 -13.51
CA VAL A 223 12.74 1.44 -13.19
C VAL A 223 13.15 0.03 -12.74
N VAL A 224 12.50 -0.49 -11.70
CA VAL A 224 12.71 -1.86 -11.21
C VAL A 224 11.39 -2.63 -11.27
N PRO A 225 11.32 -3.77 -11.98
CA PRO A 225 10.08 -4.55 -12.11
C PRO A 225 9.86 -5.49 -10.92
N PHE A 226 8.61 -5.62 -10.50
CA PHE A 226 8.16 -6.47 -9.40
C PHE A 226 6.95 -7.33 -9.80
N SER A 227 6.73 -8.39 -9.03
CA SER A 227 5.48 -9.15 -9.00
C SER A 227 4.78 -8.96 -7.65
N GLY A 228 3.59 -8.36 -7.65
CA GLY A 228 2.84 -8.00 -6.45
C GLY A 228 2.48 -9.22 -5.60
N SER A 229 2.20 -10.34 -6.24
CA SER A 229 1.96 -11.62 -5.57
C SER A 229 3.20 -12.21 -4.86
N ARG A 230 4.42 -11.81 -5.26
CA ARG A 230 5.67 -12.15 -4.53
C ARG A 230 5.88 -11.23 -3.31
N LEU A 231 5.18 -10.09 -3.27
CA LEU A 231 5.16 -9.17 -2.14
C LEU A 231 4.09 -9.53 -1.08
N GLU A 232 3.07 -10.29 -1.46
CA GLU A 232 2.03 -10.76 -0.54
C GLU A 232 2.62 -11.63 0.59
N GLY A 233 2.50 -11.15 1.83
CA GLY A 233 2.93 -11.88 3.03
C GLY A 233 4.32 -11.52 3.55
N LEU A 234 5.02 -10.57 2.93
CA LEU A 234 6.22 -9.96 3.53
C LEU A 234 5.83 -9.08 4.71
N THR A 235 6.44 -9.33 5.87
CA THR A 235 6.29 -8.49 7.08
C THR A 235 7.34 -7.38 7.17
N ASP A 236 8.43 -7.54 6.42
CA ASP A 236 9.61 -6.68 6.43
C ASP A 236 9.57 -5.68 5.27
N GLU A 237 10.40 -4.64 5.33
CA GLU A 237 10.51 -3.63 4.27
C GLU A 237 10.97 -4.26 2.94
N VAL A 238 10.28 -3.90 1.86
CA VAL A 238 10.57 -4.43 0.52
C VAL A 238 11.84 -3.77 -0.01
N GLY A 239 12.93 -4.51 -0.15
CA GLY A 239 14.13 -4.02 -0.85
C GLY A 239 14.11 -4.25 -2.37
N GLU A 240 14.96 -3.55 -3.12
CA GLU A 240 15.22 -3.75 -4.56
C GLU A 240 15.60 -5.20 -4.89
N THR A 241 16.25 -5.88 -3.94
CA THR A 241 16.59 -7.30 -4.08
C THR A 241 15.35 -8.19 -4.26
N HIS A 242 14.16 -7.77 -3.83
CA HIS A 242 12.92 -8.51 -4.04
C HIS A 242 12.34 -8.36 -5.46
N GLY A 243 12.92 -7.49 -6.29
CA GLY A 243 12.53 -7.32 -7.69
C GLY A 243 12.69 -8.58 -8.53
N GLU A 244 11.98 -8.62 -9.67
CA GLU A 244 11.98 -9.78 -10.59
C GLU A 244 13.33 -9.97 -11.30
N LEU A 245 14.09 -8.89 -11.44
CA LEU A 245 15.37 -8.87 -12.14
C LEU A 245 16.49 -8.43 -11.19
N ARG A 246 17.69 -8.98 -11.40
CA ARG A 246 18.91 -8.61 -10.65
C ARG A 246 20.11 -8.53 -11.60
N GLY A 247 21.14 -7.79 -11.19
CA GLY A 247 22.43 -7.74 -11.89
C GLY A 247 22.32 -7.31 -13.35
N SER A 248 22.94 -8.07 -14.26
CA SER A 248 23.00 -7.76 -15.69
C SER A 248 21.64 -7.78 -16.39
N GLU A 249 20.71 -8.61 -15.94
CA GLU A 249 19.36 -8.67 -16.50
C GLU A 249 18.55 -7.41 -16.16
N LEU A 250 18.64 -6.93 -14.92
CA LEU A 250 18.02 -5.67 -14.50
C LEU A 250 18.60 -4.50 -15.29
N HIS A 251 19.92 -4.44 -15.42
CA HIS A 251 20.59 -3.40 -16.22
C HIS A 251 20.15 -3.42 -17.69
N THR A 252 20.00 -4.60 -18.28
CA THR A 252 19.54 -4.75 -19.67
C THR A 252 18.10 -4.26 -19.84
N PHE A 253 17.21 -4.55 -18.88
CA PHE A 253 15.86 -4.02 -18.88
C PHE A 253 15.85 -2.49 -18.79
N GLN A 254 16.58 -1.92 -17.83
CA GLN A 254 16.71 -0.49 -17.59
C GLN A 254 17.24 0.27 -18.81
N GLN A 255 18.26 -0.27 -19.48
CA GLN A 255 18.77 0.30 -20.73
C GLN A 255 17.68 0.29 -21.83
N ARG A 256 16.98 -0.83 -22.00
CA ARG A 256 15.99 -0.98 -23.07
C ARG A 256 14.76 -0.11 -22.91
N ILE A 257 14.25 0.04 -21.68
CA ILE A 257 13.11 0.94 -21.43
C ILE A 257 13.48 2.40 -21.75
N ARG A 258 14.71 2.83 -21.43
CA ARG A 258 15.21 4.15 -21.82
C ARG A 258 15.35 4.33 -23.32
N GLU A 259 15.89 3.34 -24.02
CA GLU A 259 16.11 3.41 -25.47
C GLU A 259 14.81 3.31 -26.27
N ARG A 260 13.91 2.39 -25.90
CA ARG A 260 12.74 2.01 -26.71
C ARG A 260 11.40 2.40 -26.13
N GLY A 261 11.36 2.84 -24.87
CA GLY A 261 10.13 3.12 -24.14
C GLY A 261 9.49 1.84 -23.59
N ALA A 262 8.26 1.97 -23.11
CA ALA A 262 7.54 0.85 -22.52
C ALA A 262 7.08 -0.16 -23.57
N LEU A 263 7.58 -1.38 -23.46
CA LEU A 263 7.22 -2.53 -24.29
C LEU A 263 6.46 -3.58 -23.46
N PRO A 264 5.57 -4.37 -24.09
CA PRO A 264 4.87 -5.47 -23.41
C PRO A 264 5.80 -6.61 -23.00
N ALA A 265 6.98 -6.72 -23.63
CA ALA A 265 8.00 -7.69 -23.26
C ALA A 265 9.41 -7.16 -23.56
N TYR A 266 10.38 -7.60 -22.74
CA TYR A 266 11.79 -7.26 -22.83
C TYR A 266 12.63 -8.54 -22.85
N ARG A 267 13.39 -8.74 -23.93
CA ARG A 267 14.45 -9.77 -23.96
C ARG A 267 15.61 -9.30 -23.08
N LEU A 268 16.03 -10.10 -22.11
CA LEU A 268 17.11 -9.77 -21.16
C LEU A 268 18.43 -10.41 -21.56
N GLY A 269 18.35 -11.54 -22.26
CA GLY A 269 19.51 -12.29 -22.76
C GLY A 269 19.07 -13.34 -23.78
N ARG A 270 19.95 -14.30 -24.07
CA ARG A 270 19.57 -15.47 -24.86
C ARG A 270 18.62 -16.32 -24.00
N GLY A 271 17.39 -16.54 -24.48
CA GLY A 271 16.38 -17.31 -23.77
C GLY A 271 15.70 -16.60 -22.59
N SER A 272 16.23 -15.51 -22.06
CA SER A 272 15.65 -14.82 -20.88
C SER A 272 14.75 -13.63 -21.28
N PHE A 273 13.51 -13.59 -20.76
CA PHE A 273 12.51 -12.57 -21.06
C PHE A 273 11.74 -12.11 -19.81
N LEU A 274 11.46 -10.80 -19.74
CA LEU A 274 10.48 -10.20 -18.84
C LEU A 274 9.24 -9.80 -19.64
N VAL A 275 8.06 -10.24 -19.20
CA VAL A 275 6.76 -9.83 -19.74
C VAL A 275 6.07 -8.92 -18.74
N VAL A 276 5.46 -7.85 -19.24
CA VAL A 276 4.75 -6.87 -18.42
C VAL A 276 3.25 -7.13 -18.52
N ASP A 277 2.58 -7.18 -17.38
CA ASP A 277 1.13 -7.30 -17.34
C ASP A 277 0.45 -6.11 -18.02
N ARG A 278 -0.66 -6.37 -18.71
CA ARG A 278 -1.38 -5.36 -19.49
C ARG A 278 -1.86 -4.20 -18.62
N ALA A 279 -2.30 -4.46 -17.38
CA ALA A 279 -2.77 -3.44 -16.45
C ALA A 279 -1.63 -2.52 -15.97
N ALA A 280 -0.38 -3.02 -15.96
CA ALA A 280 0.80 -2.28 -15.53
C ALA A 280 1.42 -1.41 -16.64
N MET A 281 1.02 -1.63 -17.91
CA MET A 281 1.57 -0.91 -19.07
C MET A 281 1.38 0.61 -19.03
N PRO A 282 0.24 1.19 -18.60
CA PRO A 282 0.09 2.64 -18.48
C PRO A 282 1.12 3.25 -17.54
N THR A 283 1.34 2.63 -16.37
CA THR A 283 2.34 3.05 -15.39
C THR A 283 3.75 2.96 -15.96
N LEU A 284 4.09 1.86 -16.64
CA LEU A 284 5.41 1.70 -17.25
C LEU A 284 5.68 2.72 -18.36
N ARG A 285 4.67 3.01 -19.19
CA ARG A 285 4.73 4.06 -20.23
C ARG A 285 5.01 5.41 -19.60
N MET A 286 4.26 5.78 -18.57
CA MET A 286 4.49 7.03 -17.85
C MET A 286 5.91 7.12 -17.30
N MET A 287 6.41 6.08 -16.63
CA MET A 287 7.78 6.09 -16.10
C MET A 287 8.82 6.28 -17.22
N ALA A 288 8.67 5.58 -18.34
CA ALA A 288 9.55 5.72 -19.50
C ALA A 288 9.48 7.11 -20.15
N ASP A 289 8.30 7.74 -20.16
CA ASP A 289 8.11 9.09 -20.68
C ASP A 289 8.75 10.12 -19.75
N VAL A 290 8.55 9.99 -18.43
CA VAL A 290 9.20 10.85 -17.43
C VAL A 290 10.73 10.77 -17.52
N GLN A 291 11.31 9.60 -17.78
CA GLN A 291 12.77 9.47 -18.01
C GLN A 291 13.30 10.37 -19.16
N ARG A 292 12.44 10.77 -20.10
CA ARG A 292 12.78 11.67 -21.22
C ARG A 292 12.40 13.12 -20.97
N GLU A 293 11.64 13.40 -19.92
CA GLU A 293 11.28 14.77 -19.53
C GLU A 293 12.51 15.55 -19.02
N PRO A 294 12.46 16.91 -19.00
CA PRO A 294 13.54 17.71 -18.44
C PRO A 294 13.86 17.35 -16.98
N THR A 295 15.10 17.58 -16.55
CA THR A 295 15.59 17.26 -15.20
C THR A 295 14.67 17.73 -14.08
N ALA A 296 14.05 18.91 -14.21
CA ALA A 296 13.12 19.44 -13.21
C ALA A 296 11.88 18.57 -13.02
N ALA A 297 11.34 18.00 -14.10
CA ALA A 297 10.15 17.15 -14.04
C ALA A 297 10.49 15.74 -13.52
N ARG A 298 11.67 15.20 -13.89
CA ARG A 298 12.20 13.96 -13.29
C ARG A 298 12.39 14.07 -11.79
N LYS A 299 12.98 15.17 -11.31
CA LYS A 299 13.12 15.47 -9.88
C LYS A 299 11.76 15.49 -9.16
N ALA A 300 10.77 16.16 -9.75
CA ALA A 300 9.43 16.24 -9.18
C ALA A 300 8.75 14.87 -9.12
N PHE A 301 8.94 14.04 -10.13
CA PHE A 301 8.44 12.66 -10.13
C PHE A 301 9.12 11.80 -9.06
N ILE A 302 10.46 11.84 -8.96
CA ILE A 302 11.20 11.11 -7.92
C ILE A 302 10.71 11.48 -6.52
N ALA A 303 10.43 12.77 -6.27
CA ALA A 303 9.96 13.25 -4.98
C ALA A 303 8.52 12.80 -4.63
N ASN A 304 7.66 12.60 -5.63
CA ASN A 304 6.28 12.12 -5.41
C ASN A 304 5.78 11.26 -6.59
N PRO A 305 6.22 9.99 -6.68
CA PRO A 305 5.87 9.11 -7.79
C PRO A 305 4.38 8.77 -7.77
N ARG A 306 3.81 8.56 -6.55
CA ARG A 306 2.42 8.18 -6.35
C ARG A 306 1.45 9.14 -7.01
N ALA A 307 1.64 10.45 -6.86
CA ALA A 307 0.75 11.44 -7.46
C ALA A 307 0.66 11.30 -9.00
N ARG A 308 1.79 11.08 -9.68
CA ARG A 308 1.81 10.91 -11.15
C ARG A 308 1.26 9.56 -11.59
N ILE A 309 1.45 8.51 -10.78
CA ILE A 309 0.89 7.18 -11.02
C ILE A 309 -0.64 7.24 -10.90
N THR A 310 -1.17 7.82 -9.83
CA THR A 310 -2.60 8.04 -9.63
C THR A 310 -3.23 8.82 -10.78
N GLU A 311 -2.61 9.93 -11.21
CA GLU A 311 -3.07 10.73 -12.36
C GLU A 311 -3.08 9.94 -13.68
N THR A 312 -2.07 9.08 -13.89
CA THR A 312 -1.97 8.22 -15.07
C THR A 312 -3.06 7.16 -15.09
N ILE A 313 -3.29 6.51 -13.96
CA ILE A 313 -4.34 5.50 -13.80
C ILE A 313 -5.71 6.14 -13.97
N GLU A 314 -5.97 7.27 -13.32
CA GLU A 314 -7.20 8.04 -13.52
C GLU A 314 -7.42 8.37 -15.00
N SER A 315 -6.40 8.90 -15.68
CA SER A 315 -6.50 9.23 -17.11
C SER A 315 -6.78 8.00 -17.98
N SER A 316 -6.16 6.86 -17.68
CA SER A 316 -6.40 5.59 -18.36
C SER A 316 -7.84 5.12 -18.17
N LEU A 317 -8.35 5.14 -16.93
CA LEU A 317 -9.73 4.75 -16.61
C LEU A 317 -10.77 5.69 -17.21
N ARG A 318 -10.46 6.99 -17.31
CA ARG A 318 -11.33 7.94 -18.03
C ARG A 318 -11.36 7.65 -19.52
N ALA A 319 -10.20 7.37 -20.13
CA ALA A 319 -10.10 7.09 -21.56
C ALA A 319 -10.86 5.82 -21.98
N THR A 320 -10.95 4.81 -21.10
CA THR A 320 -11.72 3.59 -21.34
C THR A 320 -13.21 3.72 -20.98
N GLY A 321 -13.66 4.88 -20.48
CA GLY A 321 -15.03 5.10 -20.01
C GLY A 321 -15.33 4.44 -18.66
N ALA A 322 -14.34 3.82 -18.01
CA ALA A 322 -14.50 3.07 -16.78
C ALA A 322 -15.05 3.92 -15.62
N LEU A 323 -14.80 5.24 -15.63
CA LEU A 323 -15.27 6.16 -14.58
C LEU A 323 -16.61 6.86 -14.86
N GLU A 324 -17.10 6.92 -16.11
CA GLU A 324 -18.19 7.84 -16.54
C GLU A 324 -19.54 7.77 -15.79
N ASP A 325 -19.98 6.60 -15.32
CA ASP A 325 -21.22 6.40 -14.54
C ASP A 325 -20.95 5.90 -13.11
N LEU A 326 -19.70 5.96 -12.64
CA LEU A 326 -19.41 5.73 -11.24
C LEU A 326 -19.76 6.99 -10.43
N ALA A 327 -20.37 6.80 -9.26
CA ALA A 327 -20.43 7.87 -8.27
C ALA A 327 -19.00 8.32 -7.96
N PRO A 328 -18.73 9.62 -7.74
CA PRO A 328 -17.36 10.10 -7.58
C PRO A 328 -16.55 9.42 -6.46
N GLU A 329 -17.22 8.88 -5.45
CA GLU A 329 -16.57 8.12 -4.38
C GLU A 329 -16.08 6.74 -4.87
N ALA A 330 -16.87 6.10 -5.74
CA ALA A 330 -16.49 4.83 -6.39
C ALA A 330 -15.44 5.04 -7.49
N GLN A 331 -15.40 6.23 -8.12
CA GLN A 331 -14.31 6.60 -9.01
C GLN A 331 -12.99 6.64 -8.24
N GLU A 332 -12.96 7.34 -7.11
CA GLU A 332 -11.76 7.45 -6.27
C GLU A 332 -11.30 6.09 -5.73
N GLU A 333 -12.24 5.25 -5.26
CA GLU A 333 -11.93 3.90 -4.79
C GLU A 333 -11.32 3.03 -5.90
N ALA A 334 -11.86 3.09 -7.12
CA ALA A 334 -11.31 2.37 -8.27
C ALA A 334 -9.89 2.87 -8.63
N ILE A 335 -9.69 4.18 -8.62
CA ILE A 335 -8.38 4.79 -8.88
C ILE A 335 -7.36 4.36 -7.80
N GLU A 336 -7.71 4.46 -6.51
CA GLU A 336 -6.81 4.07 -5.41
C GLU A 336 -6.50 2.56 -5.41
N ALA A 337 -7.52 1.72 -5.64
CA ALA A 337 -7.37 0.27 -5.68
C ALA A 337 -6.42 -0.19 -6.79
N LEU A 338 -6.32 0.58 -7.89
CA LEU A 338 -5.40 0.31 -8.99
C LEU A 338 -4.06 1.01 -8.83
N ALA A 339 -4.04 2.29 -8.44
CA ALA A 339 -2.81 3.05 -8.33
C ALA A 339 -1.92 2.55 -7.19
N GLY A 340 -2.52 2.08 -6.08
CA GLY A 340 -1.80 1.60 -4.90
C GLY A 340 -0.84 0.44 -5.21
N PRO A 341 -1.33 -0.70 -5.73
CA PRO A 341 -0.49 -1.87 -6.01
C PRO A 341 0.52 -1.66 -7.15
N MET A 342 0.33 -0.66 -8.01
CA MET A 342 1.20 -0.45 -9.19
C MET A 342 2.59 0.09 -8.84
N PHE A 343 2.75 0.66 -7.65
CA PHE A 343 4.02 1.21 -7.18
C PHE A 343 4.53 0.52 -5.92
N VAL A 344 5.76 0.04 -5.99
CA VAL A 344 6.46 -0.56 -4.86
C VAL A 344 7.45 0.46 -4.30
N GLU A 345 7.23 0.88 -3.06
CA GLU A 345 8.19 1.70 -2.32
C GLU A 345 9.26 0.77 -1.76
N THR A 346 10.47 0.86 -2.32
CA THR A 346 11.59 0.06 -1.84
C THR A 346 12.33 0.75 -0.69
N ARG A 347 12.96 -0.03 0.18
CA ARG A 347 13.83 0.49 1.24
C ARG A 347 14.92 1.39 0.67
N GLU A 348 15.58 0.98 -0.41
CA GLU A 348 16.64 1.74 -1.06
C GLU A 348 16.14 3.05 -1.69
N PHE A 349 14.89 3.08 -2.16
CA PHE A 349 14.23 4.31 -2.60
C PHE A 349 14.04 5.27 -1.41
N SER A 350 13.59 4.76 -0.26
CA SER A 350 13.40 5.52 0.97
C SER A 350 14.74 5.96 1.60
N GLU A 351 15.78 5.15 1.55
CA GLU A 351 17.11 5.38 2.15
C GLU A 351 17.99 6.35 1.36
N ARG A 352 17.79 6.48 0.03
CA ARG A 352 18.65 7.30 -0.86
C ARG A 352 18.24 8.76 -1.01
N VAL A 353 17.16 9.20 -0.35
CA VAL A 353 16.78 10.61 -0.32
C VAL A 353 17.74 11.37 0.61
N LEU A 354 18.95 11.68 0.12
CA LEU A 354 19.98 12.44 0.81
C LEU A 354 20.27 13.78 0.06
N GLY A 355 19.46 14.80 0.37
CA GLY A 355 19.68 16.25 0.09
C GLY A 355 19.22 16.74 -1.30
N ILE A 356 18.37 17.77 -1.46
CA ILE A 356 18.34 19.10 -0.80
C ILE A 356 16.88 19.47 -0.44
N ARG A 357 16.66 19.94 0.81
CA ARG A 357 15.36 20.20 1.48
C ARG A 357 14.31 20.96 0.64
N VAL A 358 13.07 20.43 0.55
CA VAL A 358 11.94 20.70 1.46
C VAL A 358 11.00 19.47 1.46
N TYR A 359 11.33 18.53 2.32
CA TYR A 359 10.55 17.74 3.28
C TYR A 359 11.63 16.87 3.90
N GLU A 360 11.97 17.12 5.17
CA GLU A 360 12.83 16.20 5.90
C GLU A 360 11.90 15.15 6.51
N PRO A 361 11.92 13.89 6.01
CA PRO A 361 11.40 12.80 6.83
C PRO A 361 12.13 12.87 8.18
N PRO A 362 11.47 12.57 9.31
CA PRO A 362 12.22 12.41 10.54
C PRO A 362 13.31 11.37 10.27
N LEU A 363 14.56 11.75 10.57
CA LEU A 363 15.64 10.79 10.73
C LEU A 363 15.21 9.87 11.89
N MET A 364 14.50 8.80 11.59
CA MET A 364 14.51 7.65 12.46
C MET A 364 15.90 7.05 12.33
N ASP A 365 16.78 7.56 13.18
CA ASP A 365 18.03 6.89 13.47
C ASP A 365 17.67 5.56 14.15
N PHE A 366 17.52 4.49 13.36
CA PHE A 366 17.63 3.12 13.88
C PHE A 366 19.07 2.82 14.37
N GLY A 367 19.94 3.83 14.45
CA GLY A 367 21.32 3.77 14.91
C GLY A 367 21.74 4.91 15.86
N GLN A 368 20.79 5.57 16.54
CA GLN A 368 21.04 6.10 17.88
C GLN A 368 20.06 5.35 18.75
N THR A 369 20.49 4.13 19.13
CA THR A 369 20.30 3.74 20.51
C THR A 369 20.57 4.99 21.32
N SER A 370 19.55 5.52 21.99
CA SER A 370 19.75 6.23 23.23
C SER A 370 20.93 5.56 23.92
N GLY A 371 21.89 6.34 24.42
CA GLY A 371 23.08 5.84 25.12
C GLY A 371 22.81 4.80 26.22
N THR A 372 21.56 4.44 26.49
CA THR A 372 21.17 3.13 26.96
C THR A 372 21.42 2.03 25.88
N SER A 373 22.68 1.62 25.72
CA SER A 373 22.93 0.17 25.59
C SER A 373 22.11 -0.47 26.71
N TRP A 374 20.98 -1.12 26.37
CA TRP A 374 20.00 -1.70 27.30
C TRP A 374 20.63 -1.95 28.66
N MET A 375 20.51 -0.96 29.54
CA MET A 375 21.27 -0.98 30.78
C MET A 375 20.56 -2.02 31.63
N PRO A 376 21.21 -3.13 32.02
CA PRO A 376 20.50 -4.18 32.71
C PRO A 376 19.85 -3.60 33.97
N GLU A 377 18.59 -3.96 34.26
CA GLU A 377 17.79 -3.46 35.41
C GLU A 377 18.49 -3.61 36.78
N ILE A 378 19.64 -4.26 36.79
CA ILE A 378 20.56 -4.49 37.90
C ILE A 378 21.27 -3.19 38.33
N PHE A 379 21.44 -2.20 37.44
CA PHE A 379 22.06 -0.92 37.76
C PHE A 379 21.03 0.17 38.06
N SER A 380 21.25 0.94 39.13
CA SER A 380 20.46 2.14 39.40
C SER A 380 20.70 3.21 38.33
N GLU A 381 19.74 4.12 38.16
CA GLU A 381 19.85 5.24 37.21
C GLU A 381 21.09 6.12 37.49
N GLN A 382 21.53 6.19 38.75
CA GLN A 382 22.78 6.87 39.10
C GLN A 382 24.02 6.13 38.58
N ILE A 383 24.11 4.81 38.79
CA ILE A 383 25.24 3.99 38.34
C ILE A 383 25.33 3.99 36.81
N ALA A 384 24.18 3.89 36.15
CA ALA A 384 24.02 4.01 34.70
C ALA A 384 24.70 5.26 34.12
N ARG A 385 24.41 6.44 34.68
CA ARG A 385 25.02 7.70 34.23
C ARG A 385 26.52 7.78 34.48
N VAL A 386 26.99 7.18 35.58
CA VAL A 386 28.43 7.09 35.87
C VAL A 386 29.13 6.22 34.82
N LEU A 387 28.53 5.07 34.47
CA LEU A 387 29.05 4.16 33.45
C LEU A 387 29.08 4.80 32.06
N GLU A 388 28.06 5.56 31.67
CA GLU A 388 28.01 6.28 30.38
C GLU A 388 29.20 7.24 30.19
N GLY A 389 29.66 7.90 31.25
CA GLY A 389 30.79 8.84 31.21
C GLY A 389 32.18 8.24 31.43
N LEU A 390 32.29 6.95 31.75
CA LEU A 390 33.57 6.29 32.03
C LEU A 390 34.34 5.96 30.73
N PRO A 391 35.64 6.30 30.63
CA PRO A 391 36.50 5.82 29.56
C PRO A 391 36.53 4.28 29.46
N THR A 392 36.80 3.73 28.27
CA THR A 392 36.82 2.27 28.04
C THR A 392 37.87 1.56 28.92
N GLU A 393 39.02 2.20 29.16
CA GLU A 393 40.08 1.67 30.05
C GLU A 393 39.61 1.55 31.51
N ASP A 394 38.85 2.53 31.99
CA ASP A 394 38.31 2.53 33.37
C ASP A 394 37.15 1.53 33.54
N LEU A 395 36.40 1.25 32.46
CA LEU A 395 35.36 0.23 32.45
C LEU A 395 35.95 -1.19 32.49
N GLU A 396 37.09 -1.41 31.83
CA GLU A 396 37.84 -2.68 31.91
C GLU A 396 38.37 -2.91 33.33
N ALA A 397 38.99 -1.88 33.92
CA ALA A 397 39.46 -1.93 35.31
C ALA A 397 38.31 -2.20 36.31
N LEU A 398 37.10 -1.68 36.04
CA LEU A 398 35.92 -1.94 36.86
C LEU A 398 35.44 -3.40 36.74
N CYS A 399 35.47 -4.00 35.54
CA CYS A 399 35.16 -5.42 35.36
C CYS A 399 36.10 -6.29 36.20
N ASP A 400 37.41 -6.01 36.12
CA ASP A 400 38.43 -6.73 36.89
C ASP A 400 38.24 -6.56 38.40
N ALA A 401 37.88 -5.35 38.84
CA ALA A 401 37.60 -5.07 40.25
C ALA A 401 36.37 -5.84 40.76
N VAL A 402 35.30 -5.94 39.97
CA VAL A 402 34.10 -6.72 40.32
C VAL A 402 34.42 -8.21 40.36
N GLU A 403 35.22 -8.72 39.43
CA GLU A 403 35.66 -10.12 39.42
C GLU A 403 36.55 -10.45 40.64
N ALA A 404 37.51 -9.59 40.97
CA ALA A 404 38.35 -9.73 42.17
C ALA A 404 37.54 -9.62 43.47
N ALA A 405 36.53 -8.75 43.53
CA ALA A 405 35.62 -8.65 44.67
C ALA A 405 34.82 -9.94 44.87
N MET A 406 34.37 -10.57 43.78
CA MET A 406 33.70 -11.88 43.83
C MET A 406 34.63 -12.99 44.35
N GLU A 407 35.91 -12.99 43.94
CA GLU A 407 36.89 -13.99 44.39
C GLU A 407 37.29 -13.82 45.86
N THR A 408 37.38 -12.57 46.33
CA THR A 408 37.77 -12.22 47.71
C THR A 408 36.59 -12.17 48.69
N GLY A 409 35.36 -12.37 48.20
CA GLY A 409 34.14 -12.39 49.00
C GLY A 409 33.66 -11.01 49.45
N GLN A 410 34.06 -9.94 48.77
CA GLN A 410 33.52 -8.59 48.98
C GLN A 410 32.15 -8.48 48.34
N GLU A 411 31.22 -7.78 48.99
CA GLU A 411 29.82 -7.69 48.54
C GLU A 411 29.60 -6.63 47.44
N SER A 412 30.47 -5.63 47.33
CA SER A 412 30.34 -4.56 46.34
C SER A 412 31.67 -3.87 45.99
N VAL A 413 31.70 -3.23 44.83
CA VAL A 413 32.80 -2.38 44.33
C VAL A 413 32.28 -0.95 44.22
N THR A 414 33.06 0.03 44.71
CA THR A 414 32.65 1.45 44.69
C THR A 414 33.09 2.13 43.40
N ILE A 415 32.18 2.89 42.78
CA ILE A 415 32.43 3.70 41.60
C ILE A 415 31.93 5.13 41.82
N GLY A 416 32.85 6.08 41.91
CA GLY A 416 32.51 7.45 42.34
C GLY A 416 31.89 7.45 43.75
N ALA A 417 30.62 7.85 43.85
CA ALA A 417 29.85 7.85 45.10
C ALA A 417 28.90 6.64 45.24
N GLU A 418 28.86 5.75 44.24
CA GLU A 418 27.88 4.66 44.14
C GLU A 418 28.56 3.29 44.35
N GLN A 419 27.76 2.26 44.65
CA GLN A 419 28.26 0.88 44.83
C GLN A 419 27.61 -0.09 43.84
N ILE A 420 28.44 -0.86 43.14
CA ILE A 420 28.02 -1.94 42.26
C ILE A 420 28.15 -3.26 43.01
N ALA A 421 27.10 -4.09 43.02
CA ALA A 421 27.15 -5.40 43.66
C ALA A 421 28.20 -6.30 42.99
N ALA A 422 29.01 -6.98 43.79
CA ALA A 422 29.99 -7.96 43.32
C ALA A 422 29.30 -9.29 42.99
N SER A 423 28.53 -9.30 41.90
CA SER A 423 27.76 -10.45 41.45
C SER A 423 28.10 -10.82 40.00
N ARG A 424 27.84 -12.08 39.65
CA ARG A 424 28.08 -12.58 38.29
C ARG A 424 27.21 -11.84 37.26
N GLU A 425 26.02 -11.41 37.69
CA GLU A 425 25.07 -10.66 36.88
C GLU A 425 25.60 -9.24 36.59
N ALA A 426 26.16 -8.54 37.59
CA ALA A 426 26.77 -7.23 37.40
C ALA A 426 28.02 -7.29 36.50
N LEU A 427 28.87 -8.30 36.66
CA LEU A 427 30.05 -8.49 35.82
C LEU A 427 29.69 -8.77 34.35
N SER A 428 28.67 -9.61 34.12
CA SER A 428 28.15 -9.90 32.77
C SER A 428 27.60 -8.65 32.08
N ALA A 429 26.92 -7.79 32.84
CA ALA A 429 26.39 -6.52 32.36
C ALA A 429 27.51 -5.55 31.94
N LEU A 430 28.54 -5.38 32.77
CA LEU A 430 29.68 -4.50 32.47
C LEU A 430 30.47 -4.96 31.23
N ARG A 431 30.73 -6.27 31.09
CA ARG A 431 31.42 -6.83 29.92
C ARG A 431 30.64 -6.64 28.61
N SER A 432 29.32 -6.66 28.69
CA SER A 432 28.45 -6.40 27.53
C SER A 432 28.57 -4.94 27.07
N ILE A 433 28.59 -3.99 28.01
CA ILE A 433 28.81 -2.56 27.73
C ILE A 433 30.21 -2.34 27.11
N MET A 434 31.23 -3.00 27.65
CA MET A 434 32.61 -2.89 27.15
C MET A 434 32.74 -3.39 25.70
N THR A 435 32.11 -4.53 25.39
CA THR A 435 32.09 -5.10 24.03
C THR A 435 31.42 -4.14 23.05
N ALA A 436 30.30 -3.52 23.44
CA ALA A 436 29.59 -2.55 22.61
C ALA A 436 30.41 -1.27 22.32
N ARG A 437 31.29 -0.86 23.25
CA ARG A 437 32.18 0.29 23.05
C ARG A 437 33.38 -0.02 22.15
N GLN A 438 33.91 -1.24 22.21
CA GLN A 438 35.06 -1.64 21.39
C GLN A 438 34.68 -1.88 19.92
N THR A 439 33.41 -2.12 19.61
CA THR A 439 32.91 -2.29 18.23
C THR A 439 32.55 -0.98 17.53
N ALA A 440 32.47 0.15 18.26
CA ALA A 440 32.29 1.47 17.69
C ALA A 440 33.65 2.07 17.27
N SER A 441 33.95 2.11 15.96
CA SER A 441 35.20 2.70 15.45
C SER A 441 35.14 4.24 15.37
N PRO A 442 36.26 4.96 15.59
CA PRO A 442 36.32 6.42 15.61
C PRO A 442 36.71 6.98 14.23
N SER A 443 35.78 7.54 13.47
CA SER A 443 36.15 8.27 12.24
C SER A 443 35.14 9.33 11.77
N ASP A 444 34.49 10.09 12.65
CA ASP A 444 33.65 11.23 12.26
C ASP A 444 33.68 12.38 13.28
N GLU A 445 34.89 12.81 13.68
CA GLU A 445 35.07 14.13 14.30
C GLU A 445 36.12 14.92 13.51
N GLU A 446 35.70 15.57 12.42
CA GLU A 446 36.29 16.81 11.91
C GLU A 446 35.46 17.29 10.71
N THR A 447 34.66 18.35 10.90
CA THR A 447 34.70 19.61 10.13
C THR A 447 33.46 20.44 10.48
N SER A 448 33.57 21.20 11.58
CA SER A 448 32.83 22.43 11.79
C SER A 448 33.37 23.49 10.81
N GLY A 449 32.83 23.49 9.59
CA GLY A 449 33.10 24.50 8.57
C GLY A 449 31.89 25.37 8.35
N GLU A 450 31.94 26.61 8.84
CA GLU A 450 31.04 27.70 8.42
C GLU A 450 30.88 27.69 6.89
N ARG A 451 29.64 27.49 6.42
CA ARG A 451 29.25 27.80 5.05
C ARG A 451 28.11 28.80 5.08
N THR A 452 28.51 30.07 5.12
CA THR A 452 27.76 31.17 4.53
C THR A 452 27.60 30.88 3.04
N GLY A 453 26.39 30.47 2.64
CA GLY A 453 26.05 30.21 1.25
C GLY A 453 24.54 30.22 1.12
N ALA A 454 23.99 31.38 0.78
CA ALA A 454 22.60 31.52 0.37
C ALA A 454 22.32 30.52 -0.76
N SER A 455 21.37 29.61 -0.56
CA SER A 455 20.86 28.73 -1.61
C SER A 455 19.33 28.79 -1.63
N ASP A 456 18.83 28.78 -2.86
CA ASP A 456 17.51 29.18 -3.35
C ASP A 456 16.38 28.23 -2.88
N PRO A 457 15.23 28.71 -2.36
CA PRO A 457 14.24 27.91 -1.62
C PRO A 457 13.13 27.26 -2.47
N ALA A 458 13.44 26.57 -3.58
CA ALA A 458 12.38 25.97 -4.40
C ALA A 458 12.76 24.64 -5.08
N LYS A 459 12.19 23.52 -4.57
CA LYS A 459 11.61 22.37 -5.34
C LYS A 459 11.39 21.10 -4.46
N GLY A 460 10.26 21.03 -3.76
CA GLY A 460 9.68 19.85 -3.10
C GLY A 460 8.16 20.05 -2.91
N PRO A 461 7.36 19.01 -2.59
CA PRO A 461 5.95 19.23 -2.30
C PRO A 461 5.82 20.16 -1.09
N VAL A 462 5.10 21.26 -1.26
CA VAL A 462 4.90 22.20 -0.15
C VAL A 462 3.96 21.51 0.83
N ILE A 463 4.40 21.30 2.07
CA ILE A 463 3.59 20.70 3.14
C ILE A 463 3.55 21.62 4.35
N VAL A 464 2.64 21.38 5.28
CA VAL A 464 2.57 22.13 6.53
C VAL A 464 3.65 21.62 7.47
N ASP A 465 4.63 22.47 7.77
CA ASP A 465 5.70 22.17 8.74
C ASP A 465 5.12 22.17 10.17
N ALA A 466 5.31 21.07 10.91
CA ALA A 466 4.77 20.87 12.25
C ALA A 466 5.88 20.53 13.23
N ALA A 467 5.79 21.03 14.46
CA ALA A 467 6.75 20.68 15.51
C ALA A 467 6.64 19.18 15.86
N THR A 468 7.73 18.45 15.64
CA THR A 468 7.79 17.01 15.90
C THR A 468 8.55 16.70 17.20
N ASN A 469 8.17 15.62 17.89
CA ASN A 469 8.82 15.19 19.14
C ASN A 469 9.69 13.93 18.97
N PHE A 470 10.26 13.69 17.78
CA PHE A 470 10.93 12.43 17.44
C PHE A 470 12.30 12.26 18.13
N GLU A 471 13.16 13.28 18.09
CA GLU A 471 14.52 13.24 18.66
C GLU A 471 14.60 13.83 20.08
N GLY A 472 13.50 14.40 20.56
CA GLY A 472 13.41 15.08 21.85
C GLY A 472 12.08 15.76 22.00
N GLN A 473 11.70 16.08 23.24
CA GLN A 473 10.40 16.68 23.50
C GLN A 473 10.42 18.19 23.32
N VAL A 474 10.40 18.60 22.05
CA VAL A 474 10.38 20.01 21.60
C VAL A 474 9.07 20.70 21.98
N TRP A 475 7.96 19.96 21.98
CA TRP A 475 6.64 20.48 22.30
C TRP A 475 5.85 19.50 23.18
N ARG A 476 5.50 19.95 24.41
CA ARG A 476 4.46 19.31 25.22
C ARG A 476 3.17 20.13 25.08
N PRO A 477 2.02 19.49 24.81
CA PRO A 477 0.75 20.17 25.02
C PRO A 477 0.70 20.59 26.50
N ARG A 478 0.43 21.86 26.76
CA ARG A 478 0.16 22.32 28.14
C ARG A 478 -1.15 21.68 28.58
N ILE A 479 -1.06 20.68 29.44
CA ILE A 479 -2.23 20.06 30.07
C ILE A 479 -2.75 21.07 31.09
N SER A 480 -3.77 21.82 30.68
CA SER A 480 -4.56 22.65 31.58
C SER A 480 -5.92 22.02 31.73
N GLN A 481 -6.37 21.86 32.96
CA GLN A 481 -7.69 21.30 33.23
C GLN A 481 -8.74 22.17 32.54
N ARG A 482 -9.55 21.55 31.67
CA ARG A 482 -10.65 22.23 30.99
C ARG A 482 -11.78 22.38 32.00
N ALA A 483 -12.48 23.52 31.98
CA ALA A 483 -13.60 23.79 32.87
C ALA A 483 -14.80 22.91 32.46
N ALA A 484 -14.82 21.66 32.88
CA ALA A 484 -15.89 20.73 32.61
C ALA A 484 -16.71 20.45 33.86
N THR A 485 -18.02 20.69 33.79
CA THR A 485 -18.97 20.08 34.73
C THR A 485 -18.90 18.56 34.55
N ARG A 486 -18.54 17.82 35.61
CA ARG A 486 -18.38 16.34 35.62
C ARG A 486 -19.66 15.57 35.30
N THR A 487 -20.78 16.25 35.18
CA THR A 487 -22.05 15.62 34.85
C THR A 487 -22.08 15.34 33.35
N PRO A 488 -22.32 14.09 32.91
CA PRO A 488 -22.81 13.87 31.57
C PRO A 488 -24.08 14.70 31.47
N ALA A 489 -24.05 15.78 30.69
CA ALA A 489 -25.29 16.40 30.25
C ALA A 489 -26.15 15.27 29.68
N PRO A 490 -27.48 15.29 29.85
CA PRO A 490 -28.32 14.29 29.22
C PRO A 490 -27.88 14.19 27.75
N LEU A 491 -27.68 12.97 27.25
CA LEU A 491 -27.26 12.69 25.87
C LEU A 491 -28.40 13.01 24.89
N SER A 492 -29.02 14.19 25.03
CA SER A 492 -29.99 14.75 24.09
C SER A 492 -29.28 14.86 22.75
N GLY A 493 -29.78 14.16 21.74
CA GLY A 493 -29.08 14.01 20.47
C GLY A 493 -28.62 12.59 20.13
N ILE A 494 -28.68 11.63 21.05
CA ILE A 494 -28.37 10.21 20.76
C ILE A 494 -29.66 9.38 20.82
N ARG A 495 -30.08 8.86 19.67
CA ARG A 495 -31.25 7.98 19.52
C ARG A 495 -31.02 6.60 20.12
N THR A 496 -29.79 6.10 20.05
CA THR A 496 -29.46 4.73 20.46
C THR A 496 -29.02 4.66 21.92
N ARG A 497 -29.66 3.79 22.71
CA ARG A 497 -29.28 3.56 24.10
C ARG A 497 -27.90 2.88 24.17
N LEU A 498 -26.94 3.58 24.77
CA LEU A 498 -25.58 3.06 25.00
C LEU A 498 -25.59 1.87 25.97
N LYS A 499 -24.75 0.87 25.67
CA LYS A 499 -24.48 -0.27 26.57
C LYS A 499 -23.58 0.15 27.75
N PRO A 500 -23.54 -0.60 28.87
CA PRO A 500 -22.73 -0.24 30.04
C PRO A 500 -21.26 0.04 29.71
N HIS A 501 -20.61 -0.79 28.89
CA HIS A 501 -19.22 -0.58 28.50
C HIS A 501 -19.03 0.68 27.64
N GLN A 502 -20.02 1.03 26.81
CA GLN A 502 -20.00 2.25 25.99
C GLN A 502 -20.18 3.50 26.85
N ILE A 503 -20.98 3.42 27.92
CA ILE A 503 -21.12 4.49 28.92
C ILE A 503 -19.79 4.67 29.68
N SER A 504 -19.12 3.58 30.05
CA SER A 504 -17.79 3.64 30.68
C SER A 504 -16.76 4.27 29.76
N SER A 505 -16.72 3.87 28.48
CA SER A 505 -15.84 4.47 27.47
C SER A 505 -16.13 5.96 27.26
N LEU A 506 -17.40 6.35 27.13
CA LEU A 506 -17.78 7.76 27.01
C LEU A 506 -17.37 8.58 28.25
N THR A 507 -17.59 8.06 29.45
CA THR A 507 -17.18 8.72 30.70
C THR A 507 -15.66 8.92 30.73
N TRP A 508 -14.90 7.89 30.34
CA TRP A 508 -13.45 7.97 30.26
C TRP A 508 -12.96 9.01 29.23
N GLN A 509 -13.61 9.11 28.08
CA GLN A 509 -13.30 10.13 27.06
C GLN A 509 -13.59 11.55 27.58
N ILE A 510 -14.72 11.75 28.26
CA ILE A 510 -15.09 13.02 28.90
C ILE A 510 -14.10 13.39 30.00
N ASP A 511 -13.71 12.45 30.87
CA ASP A 511 -12.75 12.68 31.95
C ASP A 511 -11.36 13.03 31.38
N SER A 512 -10.93 12.33 30.33
CA SER A 512 -9.66 12.61 29.65
C SER A 512 -9.65 13.99 29.01
N TRP A 513 -10.75 14.37 28.34
CA TRP A 513 -10.91 15.73 27.82
C TRP A 513 -10.93 16.77 28.94
N SER A 514 -11.64 16.52 30.03
CA SER A 514 -11.73 17.43 31.18
C SER A 514 -10.37 17.63 31.86
N ALA A 515 -9.57 16.57 31.94
CA ALA A 515 -8.21 16.60 32.47
C ALA A 515 -7.22 17.40 31.60
N GLY A 516 -7.61 17.81 30.39
CA GLY A 516 -6.75 18.56 29.48
C GLY A 516 -5.92 17.68 28.55
N ALA A 517 -6.21 16.38 28.43
CA ALA A 517 -5.51 15.50 27.49
C ALA A 517 -5.66 16.02 26.05
N ALA A 518 -4.61 15.85 25.24
CA ALA A 518 -4.60 16.27 23.84
C ALA A 518 -5.42 15.32 22.93
N GLY A 519 -5.61 14.07 23.35
CA GLY A 519 -6.38 13.05 22.64
C GLY A 519 -6.46 11.75 23.44
N VAL A 520 -7.15 10.77 22.87
CA VAL A 520 -7.30 9.42 23.43
C VAL A 520 -7.18 8.40 22.31
N LEU A 521 -6.66 7.20 22.61
CA LEU A 521 -6.63 6.08 21.68
C LEU A 521 -7.67 5.04 22.11
N ASN A 522 -8.73 4.89 21.32
CA ASN A 522 -9.78 3.91 21.58
C ASN A 522 -9.46 2.57 20.91
N ALA A 523 -8.64 1.77 21.58
CA ALA A 523 -8.15 0.48 21.10
C ALA A 523 -9.06 -0.72 21.49
N ASP A 524 -10.37 -0.50 21.56
CA ASP A 524 -11.34 -1.57 21.80
C ASP A 524 -11.38 -2.59 20.64
N GLU A 525 -11.73 -3.85 20.97
CA GLU A 525 -11.92 -4.94 20.01
C GLU A 525 -12.93 -4.56 18.91
N GLN A 526 -12.66 -5.00 17.68
CA GLN A 526 -13.54 -4.75 16.54
C GLN A 526 -14.96 -5.28 16.81
N GLY A 527 -15.97 -4.47 16.54
CA GLY A 527 -17.39 -4.84 16.76
C GLY A 527 -18.00 -4.41 18.10
N LEU A 528 -17.24 -3.82 19.03
CA LEU A 528 -17.77 -3.29 20.30
C LEU A 528 -18.54 -1.96 20.18
N GLY A 529 -18.59 -1.39 18.97
CA GLY A 529 -19.30 -0.15 18.65
C GLY A 529 -18.48 1.11 18.89
N LYS A 530 -17.20 1.11 18.52
CA LYS A 530 -16.29 2.27 18.62
C LYS A 530 -16.84 3.51 17.93
N THR A 531 -17.41 3.36 16.74
CA THR A 531 -18.06 4.46 16.00
C THR A 531 -19.17 5.10 16.82
N LEU A 532 -20.07 4.31 17.42
CA LEU A 532 -21.12 4.84 18.30
C LEU A 532 -20.57 5.52 19.55
N GLN A 533 -19.53 4.95 20.18
CA GLN A 533 -18.86 5.58 21.32
C GLN A 533 -18.27 6.95 20.94
N THR A 534 -17.59 7.03 19.79
CA THR A 534 -17.00 8.27 19.28
C THR A 534 -18.08 9.29 18.90
N LEU A 535 -19.14 8.88 18.18
CA LEU A 535 -20.28 9.75 17.88
C LEU A 535 -20.92 10.32 19.15
N ALA A 536 -21.05 9.51 20.20
CA ALA A 536 -21.58 9.95 21.48
C ALA A 536 -20.71 11.03 22.13
N PHE A 537 -19.39 10.86 22.09
CA PHE A 537 -18.44 11.86 22.57
C PHE A 537 -18.49 13.14 21.73
N LEU A 538 -18.55 13.04 20.40
CA LEU A 538 -18.63 14.19 19.51
C LEU A 538 -19.92 15.01 19.71
N VAL A 539 -21.06 14.35 19.97
CA VAL A 539 -22.32 15.03 20.33
C VAL A 539 -22.18 15.77 21.66
N TRP A 540 -21.60 15.12 22.67
CA TRP A 540 -21.33 15.76 23.95
C TRP A 540 -20.42 16.99 23.78
N LEU A 541 -19.33 16.85 23.03
CA LEU A 541 -18.37 17.92 22.77
C LEU A 541 -19.04 19.09 22.03
N LYS A 542 -19.82 18.81 20.99
CA LYS A 542 -20.58 19.82 20.25
C LYS A 542 -21.49 20.64 21.16
N THR A 543 -22.21 19.99 22.08
CA THR A 543 -23.11 20.67 23.04
C THR A 543 -22.32 21.61 23.95
N ARG A 544 -21.15 21.18 24.43
CA ARG A 544 -20.26 22.03 25.24
C ARG A 544 -19.75 23.25 24.48
N LEU A 545 -19.29 23.04 23.25
CA LEU A 545 -18.82 24.12 22.38
C LEU A 545 -19.93 25.13 22.06
N ALA A 546 -21.17 24.66 21.92
CA ALA A 546 -22.34 25.52 21.74
C ALA A 546 -22.62 26.42 22.95
N GLU A 547 -22.51 25.89 24.18
CA GLU A 547 -22.66 26.66 25.43
C GLU A 547 -21.59 27.75 25.56
N GLU A 548 -20.36 27.45 25.16
CA GLU A 548 -19.23 28.40 25.19
C GLU A 548 -19.25 29.40 24.03
N ARG A 549 -20.13 29.22 23.04
CA ARG A 549 -20.14 29.94 21.75
C ARG A 549 -18.76 29.99 21.10
N ARG A 550 -18.03 28.89 21.20
CA ARG A 550 -16.63 28.76 20.77
C ARG A 550 -16.43 27.38 20.15
N GLY A 551 -15.43 27.26 19.27
CA GLY A 551 -15.06 26.01 18.62
C GLY A 551 -15.36 26.00 17.12
N GLY A 552 -14.44 25.41 16.36
CA GLY A 552 -14.62 25.15 14.94
C GLY A 552 -15.17 23.76 14.65
N PRO A 553 -15.06 23.30 13.41
CA PRO A 553 -15.66 22.06 12.97
C PRO A 553 -14.95 20.83 13.56
N ILE A 554 -15.63 19.69 13.51
CA ILE A 554 -15.04 18.38 13.80
C ILE A 554 -14.53 17.79 12.49
N LEU A 555 -13.34 17.18 12.49
CA LEU A 555 -12.81 16.46 11.34
C LEU A 555 -12.79 14.96 11.62
N VAL A 556 -13.34 14.16 10.71
CA VAL A 556 -13.27 12.70 10.72
C VAL A 556 -12.50 12.26 9.48
N VAL A 557 -11.42 11.51 9.71
CA VAL A 557 -10.54 10.94 8.70
C VAL A 557 -10.69 9.44 8.78
N ALA A 558 -11.15 8.81 7.69
CA ALA A 558 -11.35 7.37 7.64
C ALA A 558 -10.97 6.82 6.26
N PRO A 559 -10.71 5.51 6.15
CA PRO A 559 -10.64 4.84 4.85
C PRO A 559 -11.89 5.13 4.00
N THR A 560 -11.71 5.25 2.69
CA THR A 560 -12.78 5.59 1.72
C THR A 560 -14.01 4.70 1.90
N SER A 561 -13.80 3.39 2.11
CA SER A 561 -14.85 2.39 2.32
C SER A 561 -15.68 2.60 3.60
N LEU A 562 -15.16 3.33 4.58
CA LEU A 562 -15.83 3.59 5.86
C LEU A 562 -16.56 4.93 5.92
N LEU A 563 -16.35 5.85 4.97
CA LEU A 563 -16.97 7.19 5.01
C LEU A 563 -18.50 7.11 4.98
N LYS A 564 -19.08 6.34 4.05
CA LYS A 564 -20.54 6.13 4.02
C LYS A 564 -21.06 5.45 5.28
N ASN A 565 -20.27 4.54 5.87
CA ASN A 565 -20.64 3.91 7.12
C ASN A 565 -20.68 4.93 8.27
N TRP A 566 -19.75 5.89 8.33
CA TRP A 566 -19.79 7.00 9.28
C TRP A 566 -21.05 7.86 9.13
N GLU A 567 -21.45 8.18 7.89
CA GLU A 567 -22.71 8.89 7.63
C GLU A 567 -23.93 8.10 8.11
N GLN A 568 -24.01 6.82 7.74
CA GLN A 568 -25.12 5.94 8.11
C GLN A 568 -25.21 5.73 9.62
N GLU A 569 -24.08 5.54 10.29
CA GLU A 569 -24.01 5.40 11.74
C GLU A 569 -24.44 6.70 12.44
N ALA A 570 -24.03 7.86 11.92
CA ALA A 570 -24.52 9.15 12.41
C ALA A 570 -26.04 9.30 12.26
N ASP A 571 -26.59 9.01 11.07
CA ASP A 571 -28.03 9.11 10.79
C ASP A 571 -28.87 8.12 11.61
N ARG A 572 -28.32 6.92 11.83
CA ARG A 572 -28.95 5.85 12.60
C ARG A 572 -28.96 6.18 14.08
N HIS A 573 -27.83 6.60 14.63
CA HIS A 573 -27.61 6.68 16.06
C HIS A 573 -27.88 8.06 16.67
N LEU A 574 -27.88 9.13 15.86
CA LEU A 574 -28.11 10.49 16.34
C LEU A 574 -29.53 10.98 16.03
N GLU A 575 -30.03 11.87 16.86
CA GLU A 575 -31.27 12.62 16.60
C GLU A 575 -30.94 13.83 15.74
N ALA A 576 -31.77 14.15 14.75
CA ALA A 576 -31.55 15.31 13.88
C ALA A 576 -31.49 16.61 14.71
N PRO A 577 -30.52 17.51 14.45
CA PRO A 577 -29.62 17.54 13.28
C PRO A 577 -28.28 16.79 13.47
N GLY A 578 -28.14 15.94 14.50
CA GLY A 578 -26.92 15.15 14.77
C GLY A 578 -25.71 16.05 15.03
N LEU A 579 -24.59 15.75 14.35
CA LEU A 579 -23.39 16.60 14.37
C LEU A 579 -23.56 17.92 13.60
N GLY A 580 -24.65 18.08 12.84
CA GLY A 580 -25.00 19.31 12.13
C GLY A 580 -24.76 19.17 10.63
N TYR A 581 -24.20 20.21 10.00
CA TYR A 581 -23.90 20.21 8.56
C TYR A 581 -22.70 19.30 8.27
N LEU A 582 -22.92 18.31 7.41
CA LEU A 582 -21.86 17.42 6.92
C LEU A 582 -21.20 18.04 5.68
N LEU A 583 -19.92 18.39 5.81
CA LEU A 583 -19.07 18.76 4.69
C LEU A 583 -18.29 17.54 4.21
N ARG A 584 -18.59 17.08 2.99
CA ARG A 584 -17.91 15.92 2.38
C ARG A 584 -16.70 16.39 1.59
N LEU A 585 -15.50 16.03 2.05
CA LEU A 585 -14.26 16.21 1.31
C LEU A 585 -13.83 14.88 0.68
N TYR A 586 -14.74 14.29 -0.07
CA TYR A 586 -14.53 13.11 -0.89
C TYR A 586 -15.61 13.12 -1.97
N GLY A 587 -15.34 12.41 -3.07
CA GLY A 587 -16.25 12.29 -4.20
C GLY A 587 -16.78 13.62 -4.71
N SER A 588 -18.10 13.71 -4.93
CA SER A 588 -18.73 14.90 -5.55
C SER A 588 -18.66 16.13 -4.66
N GLY A 589 -18.62 15.93 -3.34
CA GLY A 589 -18.57 17.01 -2.35
C GLY A 589 -17.25 17.77 -2.39
N LEU A 590 -16.14 17.10 -2.68
CA LEU A 590 -14.83 17.73 -2.82
C LEU A 590 -14.82 18.72 -3.99
N GLY A 591 -15.40 18.34 -5.13
CA GLY A 591 -15.50 19.21 -6.31
C GLY A 591 -16.30 20.49 -6.06
N ALA A 592 -17.28 20.45 -5.16
CA ALA A 592 -18.13 21.60 -4.83
C ALA A 592 -17.42 22.69 -4.00
N VAL A 593 -16.39 22.30 -3.23
CA VAL A 593 -15.56 23.24 -2.44
C VAL A 593 -14.21 23.52 -3.10
N ARG A 594 -13.84 22.79 -4.14
CA ARG A 594 -12.59 23.00 -4.87
C ARG A 594 -12.70 24.17 -5.83
N ARG A 595 -11.72 25.07 -5.81
CA ARG A 595 -11.64 26.18 -6.77
C ARG A 595 -11.38 25.65 -8.19
N PRO A 596 -12.02 26.22 -9.22
CA PRO A 596 -11.84 25.77 -10.60
C PRO A 596 -10.37 25.82 -11.05
N GLY A 597 -9.88 24.74 -11.66
CA GLY A 597 -8.55 24.69 -12.28
C GLY A 597 -7.37 24.41 -11.35
N GLN A 598 -7.59 24.07 -10.07
CA GLN A 598 -6.53 23.76 -9.12
C GLN A 598 -6.73 22.38 -8.50
N ASN A 599 -5.71 21.51 -8.55
CA ASN A 599 -5.71 20.16 -8.00
C ASN A 599 -4.44 19.95 -7.15
N ALA A 600 -4.60 19.39 -5.95
CA ALA A 600 -3.54 19.05 -4.99
C ALA A 600 -2.64 20.23 -4.58
N GLU A 601 -2.84 20.71 -3.36
CA GLU A 601 -2.15 21.87 -2.77
C GLU A 601 -0.66 21.64 -2.57
N THR A 602 -0.26 20.37 -2.47
CA THR A 602 1.13 19.96 -2.31
C THR A 602 2.02 20.34 -3.49
N LYS A 603 1.46 20.71 -4.65
CA LYS A 603 2.24 21.18 -5.82
C LYS A 603 2.76 22.62 -5.69
N HIS A 604 2.00 23.51 -5.06
CA HIS A 604 2.29 24.95 -5.03
C HIS A 604 2.18 25.60 -3.64
N GLY A 605 1.63 24.90 -2.65
CA GLY A 605 1.35 25.44 -1.32
C GLY A 605 0.12 26.34 -1.26
N ASP A 606 -0.61 26.47 -2.37
CA ASP A 606 -1.78 27.32 -2.48
C ASP A 606 -3.01 26.66 -1.87
N GLU A 607 -3.85 27.45 -1.20
CA GLU A 607 -5.18 27.03 -0.76
C GLU A 607 -6.11 26.90 -1.96
N THR A 608 -6.53 25.67 -2.23
CA THR A 608 -7.40 25.32 -3.35
C THR A 608 -8.83 24.96 -2.91
N LEU A 609 -9.06 24.69 -1.61
CA LEU A 609 -10.41 24.51 -1.07
C LEU A 609 -10.98 25.83 -0.54
N ASP A 610 -12.22 26.13 -0.93
CA ASP A 610 -12.95 27.29 -0.48
C ASP A 610 -13.80 26.99 0.76
N PHE A 611 -13.29 27.41 1.91
CA PHE A 611 -13.99 27.36 3.20
C PHE A 611 -14.55 28.71 3.64
N ALA A 612 -14.80 29.67 2.73
CA ALA A 612 -15.31 31.01 3.09
C ALA A 612 -16.52 30.95 4.04
N ARG A 613 -17.59 30.22 3.65
CA ARG A 613 -18.79 30.06 4.48
C ARG A 613 -18.50 29.45 5.86
N LEU A 614 -17.65 28.43 5.90
CA LEU A 614 -17.29 27.76 7.15
C LEU A 614 -16.47 28.70 8.07
N ARG A 615 -15.64 29.56 7.50
CA ARG A 615 -14.91 30.60 8.26
C ARG A 615 -15.86 31.64 8.85
N ASP A 616 -16.88 32.04 8.10
CA ASP A 616 -17.93 32.94 8.59
C ASP A 616 -18.70 32.29 9.76
N ASP A 617 -19.11 31.02 9.60
CA ASP A 617 -19.77 30.25 10.66
C ASP A 617 -18.88 30.15 11.93
N ILE A 618 -17.58 29.95 11.77
CA ILE A 618 -16.62 29.93 12.89
C ILE A 618 -16.54 31.31 13.58
N ALA A 619 -16.47 32.39 12.80
CA ALA A 619 -16.40 33.76 13.34
C ALA A 619 -17.65 34.14 14.14
N GLU A 620 -18.81 33.59 13.77
CA GLU A 620 -20.09 33.76 14.48
C GLU A 620 -20.28 32.78 15.67
N GLY A 621 -19.25 31.98 15.99
CA GLY A 621 -19.29 30.99 17.06
C GLY A 621 -20.16 29.76 16.74
N GLN A 622 -20.45 29.53 15.45
CA GLN A 622 -21.28 28.43 14.93
C GLN A 622 -20.47 27.31 14.26
N GLY A 623 -19.14 27.40 14.23
CA GLY A 623 -18.27 26.41 13.57
C GLY A 623 -18.46 24.97 14.07
N HIS A 624 -18.78 24.78 15.35
CA HIS A 624 -19.12 23.48 15.97
C HIS A 624 -20.35 22.78 15.36
N ARG A 625 -21.13 23.48 14.51
CA ARG A 625 -22.27 22.91 13.78
C ARG A 625 -21.87 22.21 12.49
N THR A 626 -20.60 22.23 12.12
CA THR A 626 -20.09 21.55 10.92
C THR A 626 -19.17 20.41 11.33
N TRP A 627 -19.31 19.28 10.64
CA TRP A 627 -18.32 18.21 10.68
C TRP A 627 -17.90 17.86 9.27
N ILE A 628 -16.62 17.55 9.14
CA ILE A 628 -15.92 17.32 7.88
C ILE A 628 -15.58 15.84 7.85
N LEU A 629 -15.89 15.17 6.74
CA LEU A 629 -15.55 13.78 6.52
C LEU A 629 -14.62 13.69 5.30
N THR A 630 -13.48 13.04 5.46
CA THR A 630 -12.41 12.98 4.45
C THR A 630 -11.63 11.66 4.50
N THR A 631 -10.90 11.36 3.44
CA THR A 631 -9.91 10.27 3.35
C THR A 631 -8.53 10.72 3.83
N TYR A 632 -7.64 9.78 4.16
CA TYR A 632 -6.22 10.06 4.41
C TYR A 632 -5.55 10.74 3.20
N THR A 633 -5.79 10.25 1.98
CA THR A 633 -5.22 10.81 0.74
C THR A 633 -5.66 12.26 0.51
N THR A 634 -6.96 12.54 0.64
CA THR A 634 -7.50 13.91 0.51
C THR A 634 -6.97 14.83 1.61
N LEU A 635 -6.83 14.35 2.86
CA LEU A 635 -6.21 15.14 3.93
C LEU A 635 -4.80 15.60 3.54
N VAL A 636 -3.97 14.70 2.99
CA VAL A 636 -2.60 15.02 2.55
C VAL A 636 -2.61 15.99 1.36
N ASN A 637 -3.46 15.74 0.36
CA ASN A 637 -3.51 16.53 -0.86
C ASN A 637 -4.03 17.96 -0.65
N TYR A 638 -4.81 18.20 0.40
CA TYR A 638 -5.43 19.51 0.71
C TYR A 638 -5.10 20.01 2.13
N GLN A 639 -3.92 19.64 2.62
CA GLN A 639 -3.48 19.94 3.98
C GLN A 639 -3.35 21.44 4.28
N HIS A 640 -3.08 22.30 3.29
CA HIS A 640 -2.89 23.74 3.51
C HIS A 640 -4.22 24.44 3.80
N SER A 641 -5.27 24.09 3.06
CA SER A 641 -6.62 24.57 3.33
C SER A 641 -7.15 24.03 4.64
N LEU A 642 -6.90 22.75 4.95
CA LEU A 642 -7.39 22.11 6.17
C LEU A 642 -6.68 22.61 7.43
N ALA A 643 -5.37 22.86 7.37
CA ALA A 643 -4.58 23.35 8.50
C ALA A 643 -4.99 24.75 8.99
N ARG A 644 -5.69 25.53 8.15
CA ARG A 644 -6.21 26.85 8.50
C ARG A 644 -7.52 26.82 9.28
N LEU A 645 -8.17 25.66 9.36
CA LEU A 645 -9.40 25.53 10.13
C LEU A 645 -9.05 25.30 11.61
N PRO A 646 -9.59 26.11 12.55
CA PRO A 646 -9.46 25.85 13.98
C PRO A 646 -10.36 24.68 14.39
N LEU A 647 -9.92 23.45 14.11
CA LEU A 647 -10.67 22.23 14.39
C LEU A 647 -10.91 22.06 15.90
N SER A 648 -12.13 21.66 16.27
CA SER A 648 -12.46 21.36 17.67
C SER A 648 -12.09 19.94 18.09
N ALA A 649 -12.10 19.02 17.13
CA ALA A 649 -11.68 17.64 17.32
C ALA A 649 -11.26 17.04 15.98
N VAL A 650 -10.32 16.09 16.03
CA VAL A 650 -9.96 15.25 14.88
C VAL A 650 -10.11 13.79 15.29
N VAL A 651 -10.77 13.00 14.46
CA VAL A 651 -10.96 11.56 14.64
C VAL A 651 -10.26 10.86 13.50
N PHE A 652 -9.31 9.98 13.82
CA PHE A 652 -8.68 9.08 12.86
C PHE A 652 -9.24 7.67 13.07
N ASP A 653 -10.01 7.19 12.09
CA ASP A 653 -10.48 5.82 12.06
C ASP A 653 -9.45 4.92 11.37
N GLU A 654 -9.29 3.69 11.86
CA GLU A 654 -8.27 2.75 11.40
C GLU A 654 -6.86 3.40 11.34
N ILE A 655 -6.46 4.05 12.45
CA ILE A 655 -5.25 4.87 12.59
C ILE A 655 -3.94 4.14 12.30
N GLN A 656 -3.95 2.80 12.18
CA GLN A 656 -2.77 2.04 11.73
C GLN A 656 -2.26 2.47 10.34
N ALA A 657 -3.06 3.19 9.56
CA ALA A 657 -2.60 3.84 8.33
C ALA A 657 -1.48 4.86 8.58
N LEU A 658 -1.36 5.39 9.80
CA LEU A 658 -0.33 6.34 10.25
C LEU A 658 0.78 5.69 11.08
N LYS A 659 0.92 4.36 11.04
CA LYS A 659 1.89 3.62 11.87
C LYS A 659 3.35 3.92 11.51
N ASN A 660 3.60 4.37 10.29
CA ASN A 660 4.91 4.78 9.81
C ASN A 660 4.94 6.32 9.85
N PRO A 661 5.82 6.93 10.67
CA PRO A 661 5.85 8.37 10.89
C PRO A 661 6.27 9.18 9.66
#